data_AF-A0AAD6MIX3-F1
#
_entry.id   AF-A0AAD6MIX3-F1
#
_cell.length_a   1.000
_cell.length_b   1.000
_cell.length_c   1.000
_cell.angle_alpha   90.00
_cell.angle_beta   90.00
_cell.angle_gamma   90.00
#
_symmetry.space_group_name_H-M   'P 1'
#
loop_
_entity.id
_entity.type
_entity.pdbx_description
1 polymer ?
#
loop_
_entity_poly.entity_id
_entity_poly.type
_entity_poly.pdbx_seq_one_letter_code
_entity_poly.pdbx_strand_id
1 'polypeptide(L)'
;MYLGRVASISWKLVCLCFEMMKMLAGCCVLVLLSIFLPSVRRIHAFSYDYSATTECLIEPRRAQYEGGIIANPDFTHGVQGWIVFGQGAVKEGISKNGNRYIVAHSRRQPLDSISQKVQLEKGKLYSFSAWVQINGGRGNVAVVFKMSRGELVRGGKVLAGNGCWSLLKGGVFANTSSRVEILFESKNTEAEIWVDNVSLQPFTMEQWRSHQDESTDKERKGKVRFEVRNANGTAIEGARFSIKQTKSDFPFGCCMNYHIINSTDYQNWFALRFKYTTFTNEMKWYSTEKIQGQENYTVADAMVRFAQQNGISIRGHNIFWDDPVYQPHWVKNLTSEELQKAAAQRIKSVVSRYAGQLIAWDVMNENLHFSFFEDKLGKNASAVYYARAYQLDPDTTMFLNEYNTIEYSSDEKANPFNYKTKLDEILSYPGNQGISAGIGLQGHFGSGQPNLAYMRSCLDILGSTGLPIWLTEVDVGKDPNQAEYLEQVLREGYSHPAVKGIIMFVGPANAGFNSTVLADEDFKNTPAGDVVDKLIDEWKFQTTEIKADGKGSIEIPLFHGDYNITVKDPVSSSLTAFSYKMTKDVTRDTVHLQHRICHAFSSNYNARTKCLVEPKTAQDGGGIIANPDFTHGMEGWAVHGQGAMKEEMSRNGNRFIVAYNRTQSLDSISQKVQLGGGLIYSFSAWIQINKGSERVAVVFKIPHTELVIGGRVLARNGCWSLLKGGIFANFTSHADILFESNNTATEIWVDSVSLQPFTLEQWRAQQDEKIDKERKSKVRFKVTYGNGTAMDSATVSIKQTRSEFPFGCGMNFHIIDSTDYQNWFASRFKYTTFTNQMKWYSNEPKQGQENYTVADTMVKFAQKNGISIRGHNILWDDPKYQPEWVKNLTSDELRKAAAKRVDSVVSRYAGQLIAWDVINENLHFSFFEDKLGKNASSRYFKRAYELDPKTTMFLNEFNTIEYSNDEDVDPISYMKKLGAILSYPGNQGILAGIGLEGHFGVGQPNLAYMRSVLDILSSTGLPLWLTEVDVVKEPNQAEYLEQILREGYCHHAVKGIIMFAGPATAGFNATTLVDKDFKNTPSGDVVDKLIDEWRTKPTETKADGEGYFEMSLFLGDYNITIKNPVTNCSTTLSYRIIETLRLKSLSSSAWPAPRNLIMKEAF
;
A
#
# COMPACT_ATOMS: atom_id res chain seq x y z
N MET A 1 2.26 37.74 -47.51
CA MET A 1 3.18 38.64 -48.23
C MET A 1 4.37 38.89 -47.33
N TYR A 2 5.49 38.22 -47.57
CA TYR A 2 6.47 38.55 -48.64
C TYR A 2 7.29 39.77 -48.20
N LEU A 3 8.62 39.78 -48.23
CA LEU A 3 9.64 38.95 -48.87
C LEU A 3 10.94 39.45 -48.23
N GLY A 4 11.91 38.60 -47.93
CA GLY A 4 12.56 37.78 -48.93
C GLY A 4 13.81 38.50 -49.43
N ARG A 5 14.95 37.88 -49.09
CA ARG A 5 16.29 37.98 -49.69
C ARG A 5 17.34 38.66 -48.84
N VAL A 6 17.97 37.84 -47.99
CA VAL A 6 19.41 37.92 -47.73
C VAL A 6 20.01 36.59 -48.14
N ALA A 7 21.11 36.70 -48.87
CA ALA A 7 21.76 35.65 -49.63
C ALA A 7 22.69 34.77 -48.78
N SER A 8 22.88 33.53 -49.26
CA SER A 8 24.21 32.91 -49.39
C SER A 8 25.05 32.73 -48.12
N ILE A 9 24.75 31.71 -47.32
CA ILE A 9 25.77 30.91 -46.64
C ILE A 9 25.46 29.42 -46.87
N SER A 10 26.32 28.79 -47.70
CA SER A 10 26.76 27.39 -47.59
C SER A 10 25.70 26.30 -47.83
N TRP A 11 25.49 25.78 -49.04
CA TRP A 11 26.33 24.77 -49.72
C TRP A 11 26.82 23.55 -48.88
N LYS A 12 26.40 23.40 -47.61
CA LYS A 12 26.67 22.21 -46.78
C LYS A 12 25.46 21.32 -46.46
N LEU A 13 24.22 21.75 -46.74
CA LEU A 13 23.04 20.90 -46.51
C LEU A 13 22.52 20.16 -47.75
N VAL A 14 22.84 20.64 -48.96
CA VAL A 14 22.23 20.08 -50.19
C VAL A 14 22.90 18.78 -50.64
N CYS A 15 24.13 18.48 -50.20
CA CYS A 15 24.78 17.19 -50.48
C CYS A 15 24.54 16.08 -49.41
N LEU A 16 24.06 16.39 -48.21
CA LEU A 16 23.75 15.37 -47.19
C LEU A 16 22.31 14.80 -47.29
N CYS A 17 21.40 15.51 -47.95
CA CYS A 17 20.03 15.04 -48.17
C CYS A 17 19.90 13.98 -49.29
N PHE A 18 20.90 13.81 -50.15
CA PHE A 18 20.85 12.83 -51.25
C PHE A 18 21.24 11.41 -50.84
N GLU A 19 21.90 11.20 -49.68
CA GLU A 19 22.09 9.86 -49.09
C GLU A 19 20.93 9.42 -48.18
N MET A 20 20.15 10.36 -47.64
CA MET A 20 18.97 10.06 -46.82
C MET A 20 17.70 9.71 -47.63
N MET A 21 17.69 9.95 -48.95
CA MET A 21 16.54 9.64 -49.84
C MET A 21 16.72 8.36 -50.68
N LYS A 22 17.63 7.46 -50.28
CA LYS A 22 17.49 6.02 -50.54
C LYS A 22 16.77 5.40 -49.33
N MET A 23 15.51 5.77 -49.10
CA MET A 23 14.39 4.88 -49.43
C MET A 23 14.65 3.44 -48.95
N LEU A 24 14.22 2.99 -47.77
CA LEU A 24 12.94 3.25 -47.10
C LEU A 24 11.69 2.83 -47.91
N ALA A 25 11.83 2.08 -49.01
CA ALA A 25 10.68 1.53 -49.72
C ALA A 25 10.98 0.14 -50.31
N GLY A 26 10.60 -0.89 -49.57
CA GLY A 26 10.58 -2.30 -49.97
C GLY A 26 11.14 -3.21 -48.87
N CYS A 27 10.75 -3.11 -47.60
CA CYS A 27 9.45 -3.50 -47.06
C CYS A 27 8.87 -4.78 -47.68
N CYS A 28 8.72 -5.78 -46.80
CA CYS A 28 7.85 -6.95 -46.91
C CYS A 28 8.31 -8.09 -47.82
N VAL A 29 9.21 -8.95 -47.33
CA VAL A 29 9.06 -10.43 -47.34
C VAL A 29 10.05 -10.99 -46.31
N LEU A 30 9.56 -11.67 -45.25
CA LEU A 30 10.27 -12.38 -44.16
C LEU A 30 10.98 -11.53 -43.07
N VAL A 31 10.40 -10.90 -42.04
CA VAL A 31 9.16 -11.06 -41.27
C VAL A 31 8.96 -12.49 -40.71
N LEU A 32 9.18 -12.60 -39.38
CA LEU A 32 8.51 -13.48 -38.40
C LEU A 32 9.18 -14.74 -37.81
N LEU A 33 10.49 -14.93 -37.91
CA LEU A 33 11.20 -15.98 -37.13
C LEU A 33 12.56 -15.42 -36.64
N SER A 34 12.66 -14.64 -35.58
CA SER A 34 12.95 -15.14 -34.24
C SER A 34 12.90 -13.95 -33.27
N ILE A 35 11.81 -13.85 -32.52
CA ILE A 35 11.51 -12.77 -31.58
C ILE A 35 12.32 -12.98 -30.30
N PHE A 36 13.07 -11.95 -29.92
CA PHE A 36 13.52 -11.56 -28.57
C PHE A 36 13.67 -12.67 -27.49
N LEU A 37 14.85 -13.28 -27.44
CA LEU A 37 15.43 -13.86 -26.22
C LEU A 37 16.68 -13.04 -25.88
N PRO A 38 16.86 -12.51 -24.67
CA PRO A 38 18.20 -12.19 -24.21
C PRO A 38 18.86 -13.52 -23.88
N SER A 39 19.52 -14.14 -24.86
CA SER A 39 20.49 -15.18 -24.59
C SER A 39 21.72 -14.52 -23.97
N VAL A 40 21.63 -14.20 -22.67
CA VAL A 40 22.81 -14.16 -21.82
C VAL A 40 23.44 -15.52 -21.99
N ARG A 41 24.65 -15.59 -22.56
CA ARG A 41 25.50 -16.76 -22.37
C ARG A 41 25.67 -16.88 -20.86
N ARG A 42 24.85 -17.71 -20.20
CA ARG A 42 25.07 -18.10 -18.81
C ARG A 42 26.38 -18.85 -18.78
N ILE A 43 27.47 -18.13 -18.55
CA ILE A 43 28.68 -18.70 -17.98
C ILE A 43 28.18 -19.50 -16.77
N HIS A 44 28.41 -20.81 -16.74
CA HIS A 44 28.09 -21.62 -15.56
C HIS A 44 29.00 -21.13 -14.43
N ALA A 45 28.57 -20.09 -13.71
CA ALA A 45 29.24 -19.61 -12.53
C ALA A 45 29.03 -20.64 -11.42
N PHE A 46 30.09 -21.05 -10.72
CA PHE A 46 29.96 -21.80 -9.47
C PHE A 46 29.05 -21.03 -8.53
N SER A 47 27.95 -21.60 -8.05
CA SER A 47 27.01 -20.91 -7.16
C SER A 47 27.69 -20.53 -5.84
N TYR A 48 27.48 -19.30 -5.34
CA TYR A 48 27.94 -18.92 -3.99
C TYR A 48 27.01 -19.46 -2.90
N ASP A 49 27.58 -19.98 -1.82
CA ASP A 49 26.86 -20.46 -0.63
C ASP A 49 26.73 -19.33 0.41
N TYR A 50 25.54 -18.71 0.46
CA TYR A 50 25.17 -17.68 1.44
C TYR A 50 24.88 -18.25 2.84
N SER A 51 24.92 -19.58 3.04
CA SER A 51 24.70 -20.16 4.35
C SER A 51 25.86 -19.89 5.30
N ALA A 52 25.49 -19.63 6.55
CA ALA A 52 26.40 -19.59 7.69
C ALA A 52 25.64 -20.13 8.91
N THR A 53 26.37 -20.67 9.87
CA THR A 53 25.84 -21.04 11.18
C THR A 53 26.74 -20.46 12.26
N THR A 54 26.12 -19.99 13.34
CA THR A 54 26.80 -19.60 14.57
C THR A 54 26.66 -20.65 15.66
N GLU A 55 25.98 -21.76 15.37
CA GLU A 55 25.84 -22.90 16.29
C GLU A 55 27.14 -23.69 16.38
N CYS A 56 27.42 -24.21 17.57
CA CYS A 56 28.55 -25.11 17.80
C CYS A 56 28.14 -26.54 17.49
N LEU A 57 28.75 -27.16 16.48
CA LEU A 57 28.37 -28.49 16.01
C LEU A 57 29.22 -29.58 16.66
N ILE A 58 28.63 -30.75 16.89
CA ILE A 58 29.37 -31.92 17.39
C ILE A 58 30.38 -32.41 16.36
N GLU A 59 30.01 -32.40 15.08
CA GLU A 59 30.88 -32.73 13.94
C GLU A 59 30.80 -31.61 12.89
N PRO A 60 31.90 -31.32 12.19
CA PRO A 60 31.92 -30.31 11.16
C PRO A 60 31.15 -30.78 9.92
N ARG A 61 30.63 -29.83 9.14
CA ARG A 61 30.10 -30.13 7.81
C ARG A 61 31.24 -30.22 6.80
N ARG A 62 30.98 -30.90 5.68
CA ARG A 62 31.94 -30.98 4.57
C ARG A 62 32.39 -29.60 4.09
N ALA A 63 33.62 -29.53 3.59
CA ALA A 63 34.19 -28.33 3.01
C ALA A 63 33.26 -27.75 1.94
N GLN A 64 33.02 -26.43 2.00
CA GLN A 64 32.30 -25.74 0.93
C GLN A 64 33.11 -25.85 -0.37
N TYR A 65 32.42 -25.92 -1.51
CA TYR A 65 33.06 -25.99 -2.84
C TYR A 65 34.10 -27.12 -2.99
N GLU A 66 33.94 -28.23 -2.25
CA GLU A 66 34.89 -29.35 -2.26
C GLU A 66 36.34 -28.93 -1.89
N GLY A 67 36.49 -27.82 -1.15
CA GLY A 67 37.78 -27.25 -0.75
C GLY A 67 38.32 -26.17 -1.71
N GLY A 68 37.73 -25.99 -2.89
CA GLY A 68 38.19 -25.00 -3.87
C GLY A 68 39.63 -25.27 -4.32
N ILE A 69 40.55 -24.32 -4.09
CA ILE A 69 41.98 -24.49 -4.43
C ILE A 69 42.83 -25.09 -3.30
N ILE A 70 42.21 -25.50 -2.19
CA ILE A 70 42.89 -26.12 -1.06
C ILE A 70 43.17 -27.59 -1.37
N ALA A 71 44.42 -28.01 -1.20
CA ALA A 71 44.81 -29.41 -1.28
C ALA A 71 44.48 -30.13 0.03
N ASN A 72 43.90 -31.34 -0.07
CA ASN A 72 43.54 -32.18 1.08
C ASN A 72 42.72 -31.41 2.14
N PRO A 73 41.55 -30.87 1.77
CA PRO A 73 40.76 -29.95 2.60
C PRO A 73 40.10 -30.62 3.82
N ASP A 74 39.85 -31.93 3.75
CA ASP A 74 39.16 -32.76 4.74
C ASP A 74 40.11 -33.74 5.48
N PHE A 75 41.42 -33.57 5.28
CA PHE A 75 42.47 -34.37 5.91
C PHE A 75 42.35 -35.89 5.72
N THR A 76 41.66 -36.34 4.66
CA THR A 76 41.55 -37.76 4.30
C THR A 76 42.88 -38.41 3.96
N HIS A 77 43.86 -37.61 3.50
CA HIS A 77 45.23 -38.03 3.18
C HIS A 77 46.24 -37.57 4.24
N GLY A 78 45.80 -37.48 5.50
CA GLY A 78 46.64 -37.05 6.62
C GLY A 78 47.07 -35.58 6.48
N VAL A 79 48.34 -35.28 6.76
CA VAL A 79 48.90 -33.91 6.63
C VAL A 79 49.40 -33.54 5.22
N GLN A 80 49.17 -34.37 4.20
CA GLN A 80 49.68 -34.10 2.85
C GLN A 80 49.18 -32.74 2.32
N GLY A 81 50.11 -31.90 1.85
CA GLY A 81 49.82 -30.54 1.36
C GLY A 81 49.77 -29.47 2.46
N TRP A 82 49.87 -29.84 3.73
CA TRP A 82 49.91 -28.93 4.88
C TRP A 82 51.26 -29.03 5.60
N ILE A 83 51.75 -27.91 6.12
CA ILE A 83 53.01 -27.85 6.87
C ILE A 83 52.80 -27.17 8.23
N VAL A 84 53.74 -27.40 9.15
CA VAL A 84 53.82 -26.65 10.41
C VAL A 84 54.29 -25.23 10.10
N PHE A 85 53.56 -24.23 10.59
CA PHE A 85 53.97 -22.84 10.58
C PHE A 85 54.38 -22.41 11.99
N GLY A 86 55.56 -21.80 12.11
CA GLY A 86 56.10 -21.32 13.38
C GLY A 86 56.83 -22.39 14.20
N GLN A 87 56.80 -22.28 15.53
CA GLN A 87 57.57 -23.15 16.46
C GLN A 87 56.74 -24.24 17.14
N GLY A 88 55.46 -24.38 16.76
CA GLY A 88 54.57 -25.41 17.28
C GLY A 88 54.79 -26.80 16.68
N ALA A 89 53.84 -27.70 16.92
CA ALA A 89 53.79 -29.03 16.31
C ALA A 89 52.36 -29.35 15.84
N VAL A 90 52.23 -30.29 14.90
CA VAL A 90 50.94 -30.73 14.37
C VAL A 90 50.76 -32.23 14.54
N LYS A 91 49.53 -32.65 14.85
CA LYS A 91 49.14 -34.06 14.93
C LYS A 91 47.79 -34.26 14.25
N GLU A 92 47.58 -35.44 13.69
CA GLU A 92 46.28 -35.84 13.13
C GLU A 92 45.33 -36.24 14.25
N GLY A 93 44.04 -35.94 14.05
CA GLY A 93 42.94 -36.36 14.91
C GLY A 93 41.86 -37.07 14.11
N ILE A 94 41.13 -37.97 14.76
CA ILE A 94 39.97 -38.66 14.21
C ILE A 94 38.84 -38.51 15.22
N SER A 95 37.71 -37.96 14.80
CA SER A 95 36.53 -37.80 15.64
C SER A 95 35.86 -39.14 15.91
N LYS A 96 34.90 -39.17 16.85
CA LYS A 96 34.17 -40.40 17.17
C LYS A 96 33.44 -41.00 15.97
N ASN A 97 33.05 -40.16 15.01
CA ASN A 97 32.33 -40.57 13.81
C ASN A 97 33.26 -40.83 12.60
N GLY A 98 34.58 -40.85 12.81
CA GLY A 98 35.56 -41.15 11.77
C GLY A 98 35.99 -39.95 10.93
N ASN A 99 35.55 -38.73 11.26
CA ASN A 99 35.97 -37.52 10.58
C ASN A 99 37.43 -37.18 10.93
N ARG A 100 38.26 -36.90 9.93
CA ARG A 100 39.69 -36.60 10.13
C ARG A 100 39.89 -35.09 10.23
N TYR A 101 40.84 -34.67 11.06
CA TYR A 101 41.18 -33.26 11.22
C TYR A 101 42.63 -33.13 11.67
N ILE A 102 43.14 -31.90 11.68
CA ILE A 102 44.50 -31.61 12.12
C ILE A 102 44.50 -30.70 13.35
N VAL A 103 45.44 -30.93 14.26
CA VAL A 103 45.59 -30.18 15.50
C VAL A 103 46.97 -29.52 15.54
N ALA A 104 47.00 -28.19 15.58
CA ALA A 104 48.18 -27.43 15.96
C ALA A 104 48.27 -27.33 17.48
N HIS A 105 49.36 -27.86 18.06
CA HIS A 105 49.60 -27.91 19.50
C HIS A 105 51.03 -27.44 19.84
N SER A 106 51.35 -27.39 21.14
CA SER A 106 52.66 -26.93 21.63
C SER A 106 53.06 -25.55 21.07
N ARG A 107 52.06 -24.70 20.85
CA ARG A 107 52.17 -23.37 20.26
C ARG A 107 52.87 -22.43 21.25
N ARG A 108 53.74 -21.56 20.76
CA ARG A 108 54.51 -20.56 21.52
C ARG A 108 54.17 -19.13 21.12
N GLN A 109 53.69 -18.94 19.90
CA GLN A 109 53.31 -17.66 19.32
C GLN A 109 51.88 -17.72 18.75
N PRO A 110 51.17 -16.57 18.65
CA PRO A 110 49.78 -16.56 18.17
C PRO A 110 49.57 -17.16 16.78
N LEU A 111 50.57 -17.09 15.89
CA LEU A 111 50.53 -17.61 14.52
C LEU A 111 51.00 -19.07 14.40
N ASP A 112 51.56 -19.67 15.46
CA ASP A 112 52.00 -21.06 15.42
C ASP A 112 50.80 -21.96 15.10
N SER A 113 50.77 -22.58 13.93
CA SER A 113 49.59 -23.27 13.40
C SER A 113 49.94 -24.20 12.24
N ILE A 114 48.93 -24.68 11.52
CA ILE A 114 49.10 -25.31 10.20
C ILE A 114 49.12 -24.23 9.13
N SER A 115 49.84 -24.46 8.02
CA SER A 115 49.73 -23.62 6.84
C SER A 115 49.70 -24.39 5.53
N GLN A 116 49.13 -23.75 4.51
CA GLN A 116 49.20 -24.21 3.12
C GLN A 116 49.50 -23.02 2.20
N LYS A 117 50.44 -23.23 1.26
CA LYS A 117 50.78 -22.21 0.26
C LYS A 117 49.91 -22.38 -0.98
N VAL A 118 49.20 -21.32 -1.35
CA VAL A 118 48.35 -21.28 -2.54
C VAL A 118 48.76 -20.13 -3.46
N GLN A 119 48.31 -20.18 -4.71
CA GLN A 119 48.53 -19.11 -5.67
C GLN A 119 47.26 -18.26 -5.79
N LEU A 120 47.38 -16.96 -5.49
CA LEU A 120 46.34 -16.00 -5.80
C LEU A 120 46.59 -15.35 -7.16
N GLU A 121 45.52 -15.02 -7.87
CA GLU A 121 45.51 -14.33 -9.14
C GLU A 121 44.89 -12.94 -8.97
N LYS A 122 45.53 -11.93 -9.56
CA LYS A 122 45.07 -10.53 -9.52
C LYS A 122 43.63 -10.42 -10.01
N GLY A 123 42.82 -9.63 -9.30
CA GLY A 123 41.45 -9.29 -9.69
C GLY A 123 40.41 -10.36 -9.33
N LYS A 124 40.81 -11.44 -8.65
CA LYS A 124 39.87 -12.44 -8.12
C LYS A 124 39.52 -12.18 -6.66
N LEU A 125 38.28 -12.52 -6.31
CA LEU A 125 37.78 -12.60 -4.94
C LEU A 125 37.92 -14.03 -4.44
N TYR A 126 38.40 -14.20 -3.22
CA TYR A 126 38.60 -15.52 -2.63
C TYR A 126 37.70 -15.66 -1.40
N SER A 127 36.69 -16.53 -1.50
CA SER A 127 35.82 -16.88 -0.38
C SER A 127 36.48 -17.99 0.43
N PHE A 128 36.71 -17.74 1.72
CA PHE A 128 37.30 -18.69 2.65
C PHE A 128 36.25 -19.27 3.58
N SER A 129 36.35 -20.58 3.85
CA SER A 129 35.71 -21.18 5.01
C SER A 129 36.53 -22.31 5.61
N ALA A 130 36.39 -22.55 6.91
CA ALA A 130 36.96 -23.69 7.61
C ALA A 130 36.14 -24.00 8.86
N TRP A 131 36.17 -25.24 9.30
CA TRP A 131 35.68 -25.60 10.62
C TRP A 131 36.84 -25.58 11.61
N VAL A 132 36.66 -24.87 12.71
CA VAL A 132 37.69 -24.73 13.72
C VAL A 132 37.15 -25.05 15.11
N GLN A 133 38.00 -25.65 15.92
CA GLN A 133 37.75 -25.95 17.32
C GLN A 133 39.02 -25.59 18.11
N ILE A 134 38.88 -25.28 19.40
CA ILE A 134 40.02 -25.12 20.31
C ILE A 134 39.86 -26.01 21.54
N ASN A 135 40.92 -26.22 22.31
CA ASN A 135 40.80 -26.78 23.66
C ASN A 135 40.77 -25.66 24.73
N GLY A 136 40.33 -25.98 25.94
CA GLY A 136 40.51 -25.09 27.10
C GLY A 136 39.55 -23.91 27.24
N GLY A 137 38.42 -23.86 26.52
CA GLY A 137 37.36 -22.86 26.74
C GLY A 137 36.75 -22.31 25.45
N ARG A 138 36.65 -20.99 25.34
CA ARG A 138 36.25 -20.26 24.12
C ARG A 138 37.30 -19.21 23.77
N GLY A 139 37.56 -19.01 22.48
CA GLY A 139 38.62 -18.12 22.04
C GLY A 139 38.52 -17.78 20.55
N ASN A 140 39.07 -16.62 20.20
CA ASN A 140 39.09 -16.14 18.83
C ASN A 140 40.11 -16.94 18.01
N VAL A 141 39.68 -17.41 16.84
CA VAL A 141 40.52 -17.99 15.80
C VAL A 141 40.30 -17.20 14.52
N ALA A 142 41.37 -16.72 13.89
CA ALA A 142 41.32 -16.00 12.63
C ALA A 142 42.07 -16.75 11.52
N VAL A 143 41.62 -16.62 10.28
CA VAL A 143 42.40 -16.99 9.11
C VAL A 143 43.30 -15.84 8.71
N VAL A 144 44.57 -16.12 8.47
CA VAL A 144 45.58 -15.15 8.07
C VAL A 144 46.18 -15.55 6.72
N PHE A 145 46.16 -14.60 5.78
CA PHE A 145 46.81 -14.68 4.48
C PHE A 145 48.13 -13.94 4.57
N LYS A 146 49.23 -14.69 4.67
CA LYS A 146 50.58 -14.13 4.61
C LYS A 146 50.96 -13.93 3.14
N MET A 147 51.00 -12.67 2.73
CA MET A 147 51.35 -12.26 1.37
C MET A 147 52.84 -12.48 1.10
N SER A 148 53.25 -12.54 -0.18
CA SER A 148 54.65 -12.80 -0.55
C SER A 148 55.64 -11.75 -0.02
N ARG A 149 55.16 -10.54 0.28
CA ARG A 149 55.95 -9.44 0.87
C ARG A 149 56.01 -9.48 2.41
N GLY A 150 55.41 -10.49 3.04
CA GLY A 150 55.38 -10.65 4.50
C GLY A 150 54.19 -9.98 5.19
N GLU A 151 53.37 -9.21 4.48
CA GLU A 151 52.14 -8.63 5.00
C GLU A 151 51.17 -9.71 5.46
N LEU A 152 50.51 -9.49 6.61
CA LEU A 152 49.54 -10.41 7.20
C LEU A 152 48.14 -9.82 7.07
N VAL A 153 47.34 -10.40 6.19
CA VAL A 153 45.95 -9.97 5.98
C VAL A 153 45.02 -10.96 6.66
N ARG A 154 44.28 -10.50 7.67
CA ARG A 154 43.23 -11.30 8.31
C ARG A 154 42.04 -11.38 7.35
N GLY A 155 41.60 -12.59 7.01
CA GLY A 155 40.48 -12.78 6.08
C GLY A 155 39.13 -12.96 6.75
N GLY A 156 39.11 -13.29 8.04
CA GLY A 156 37.90 -13.57 8.81
C GLY A 156 38.27 -14.16 10.17
N LYS A 157 37.31 -14.19 11.08
CA LYS A 157 37.49 -14.63 12.48
C LYS A 157 36.24 -15.37 12.94
N VAL A 158 36.38 -16.26 13.92
CA VAL A 158 35.28 -16.92 14.63
C VAL A 158 35.60 -17.05 16.11
N LEU A 159 34.57 -17.06 16.95
CA LEU A 159 34.68 -17.46 18.34
C LEU A 159 34.55 -18.99 18.44
N ALA A 160 35.69 -19.69 18.46
CA ALA A 160 35.74 -21.15 18.55
C ALA A 160 35.56 -21.64 19.99
N GLY A 161 34.88 -22.76 20.17
CA GLY A 161 34.63 -23.40 21.47
C GLY A 161 35.37 -24.71 21.67
N ASN A 162 35.41 -25.16 22.92
CA ASN A 162 35.90 -26.49 23.30
C ASN A 162 34.81 -27.55 23.17
N GLY A 163 35.14 -28.68 22.54
CA GLY A 163 34.27 -29.83 22.38
C GLY A 163 33.24 -29.71 21.25
N CYS A 164 33.32 -28.68 20.41
CA CYS A 164 32.45 -28.49 19.26
C CYS A 164 33.11 -27.63 18.18
N TRP A 165 32.67 -27.81 16.94
CA TRP A 165 33.18 -27.17 15.73
C TRP A 165 32.41 -25.89 15.40
N SER A 166 33.16 -24.83 15.09
CA SER A 166 32.63 -23.51 14.72
C SER A 166 33.04 -23.14 13.30
N LEU A 167 32.12 -22.58 12.53
CA LEU A 167 32.38 -22.16 11.15
C LEU A 167 33.16 -20.83 11.14
N LEU A 168 34.40 -20.86 10.66
CA LEU A 168 35.15 -19.67 10.27
C LEU A 168 34.80 -19.35 8.81
N LYS A 169 34.21 -18.18 8.54
CA LYS A 169 33.97 -17.66 7.19
C LYS A 169 34.73 -16.35 7.00
N GLY A 170 35.19 -16.10 5.78
CA GLY A 170 36.02 -14.93 5.48
C GLY A 170 36.33 -14.80 3.99
N GLY A 171 37.29 -13.94 3.67
CA GLY A 171 37.84 -13.86 2.33
C GLY A 171 38.77 -12.68 2.11
N VAL A 172 39.39 -12.68 0.94
CA VAL A 172 40.31 -11.61 0.50
C VAL A 172 40.09 -11.27 -0.98
N PHE A 173 40.33 -10.01 -1.33
CA PHE A 173 40.48 -9.59 -2.71
C PHE A 173 41.97 -9.56 -3.09
N ALA A 174 42.33 -10.21 -4.20
CA ALA A 174 43.70 -10.28 -4.64
C ALA A 174 44.07 -9.08 -5.53
N ASN A 175 44.70 -8.06 -4.95
CA ASN A 175 45.19 -6.89 -5.70
C ASN A 175 46.38 -7.21 -6.63
N THR A 176 47.10 -8.30 -6.37
CA THR A 176 48.23 -8.76 -7.18
C THR A 176 48.26 -10.29 -7.26
N SER A 177 48.76 -10.83 -8.38
CA SER A 177 49.01 -12.27 -8.50
C SER A 177 50.23 -12.61 -7.65
N SER A 178 50.05 -13.42 -6.62
CA SER A 178 51.11 -13.68 -5.65
C SER A 178 50.91 -15.02 -4.96
N ARG A 179 52.02 -15.64 -4.53
CA ARG A 179 51.96 -16.86 -3.73
C ARG A 179 51.74 -16.45 -2.28
N VAL A 180 50.66 -16.94 -1.68
CA VAL A 180 50.28 -16.62 -0.30
C VAL A 180 50.31 -17.88 0.54
N GLU A 181 50.52 -17.70 1.84
CA GLU A 181 50.49 -18.78 2.82
C GLU A 181 49.29 -18.55 3.75
N ILE A 182 48.34 -19.48 3.73
CA ILE A 182 47.13 -19.46 4.56
C ILE A 182 47.46 -20.16 5.87
N LEU A 183 47.19 -19.52 6.99
CA LEU A 183 47.42 -20.06 8.33
C LEU A 183 46.38 -19.56 9.32
N PHE A 184 46.42 -20.08 10.56
CA PHE A 184 45.43 -19.78 11.59
C PHE A 184 46.08 -19.06 12.78
N GLU A 185 45.40 -18.03 13.29
CA GLU A 185 45.88 -17.22 14.40
C GLU A 185 44.95 -17.37 15.60
N SER A 186 45.52 -17.60 16.79
CA SER A 186 44.81 -17.41 18.05
C SER A 186 45.74 -16.80 19.10
N LYS A 187 45.28 -15.73 19.76
CA LYS A 187 46.05 -15.03 20.80
C LYS A 187 46.32 -15.90 22.02
N ASN A 188 45.44 -16.86 22.31
CA ASN A 188 45.69 -17.85 23.35
C ASN A 188 46.67 -18.90 22.79
N THR A 189 47.93 -18.81 23.17
CA THR A 189 48.99 -19.73 22.73
C THR A 189 48.97 -21.06 23.49
N GLU A 190 48.30 -21.12 24.64
CA GLU A 190 48.10 -22.38 25.39
C GLU A 190 47.04 -23.27 24.73
N ALA A 191 46.10 -22.67 23.99
CA ALA A 191 45.08 -23.39 23.27
C ALA A 191 45.64 -24.09 22.02
N GLU A 192 45.28 -25.35 21.83
CA GLU A 192 45.39 -26.05 20.55
C GLU A 192 44.39 -25.47 19.54
N ILE A 193 44.78 -25.41 18.26
CA ILE A 193 43.86 -25.05 17.16
C ILE A 193 43.60 -26.31 16.34
N TRP A 194 42.34 -26.72 16.30
CA TRP A 194 41.86 -27.87 15.55
C TRP A 194 41.18 -27.35 14.30
N VAL A 195 41.55 -27.86 13.13
CA VAL A 195 41.08 -27.37 11.83
C VAL A 195 40.61 -28.53 10.98
N ASP A 196 39.48 -28.34 10.32
CA ASP A 196 38.91 -29.29 9.37
C ASP A 196 38.18 -28.59 8.21
N ASN A 197 37.97 -29.32 7.11
CA ASN A 197 37.09 -28.98 6.00
C ASN A 197 37.34 -27.57 5.44
N VAL A 198 38.61 -27.29 5.15
CA VAL A 198 39.08 -25.96 4.71
C VAL A 198 38.78 -25.73 3.23
N SER A 199 38.27 -24.56 2.89
CA SER A 199 37.96 -24.15 1.53
C SER A 199 38.47 -22.75 1.24
N LEU A 200 39.02 -22.58 0.04
CA LEU A 200 39.31 -21.29 -0.55
C LEU A 200 38.84 -21.30 -2.01
N GLN A 201 37.71 -20.66 -2.28
CA GLN A 201 37.12 -20.65 -3.61
C GLN A 201 37.40 -19.32 -4.32
N PRO A 202 38.11 -19.34 -5.48
CA PRO A 202 38.26 -18.16 -6.32
C PRO A 202 37.01 -17.85 -7.12
N PHE A 203 36.71 -16.56 -7.25
CA PHE A 203 35.69 -16.01 -8.14
C PHE A 203 36.27 -14.83 -8.91
N THR A 204 36.00 -14.76 -10.21
CA THR A 204 36.23 -13.52 -10.97
C THR A 204 35.20 -12.47 -10.56
N MET A 205 35.48 -11.19 -10.81
CA MET A 205 34.50 -10.13 -10.55
C MET A 205 33.21 -10.34 -11.36
N GLU A 206 33.30 -10.88 -12.58
CA GLU A 206 32.14 -11.22 -13.41
C GLU A 206 31.28 -12.32 -12.78
N GLN A 207 31.89 -13.39 -12.26
CA GLN A 207 31.16 -14.42 -11.51
C GLN A 207 30.51 -13.85 -10.26
N TRP A 208 31.22 -12.98 -9.53
CA TRP A 208 30.70 -12.34 -8.33
C TRP A 208 29.51 -11.43 -8.62
N ARG A 209 29.57 -10.64 -9.71
CA ARG A 209 28.45 -9.84 -10.22
C ARG A 209 27.28 -10.73 -10.63
N SER A 210 27.52 -11.84 -11.33
CA SER A 210 26.48 -12.79 -11.69
C SER A 210 25.74 -13.32 -10.46
N HIS A 211 26.43 -13.58 -9.34
CA HIS A 211 25.76 -13.98 -8.09
C HIS A 211 24.92 -12.86 -7.49
N GLN A 212 25.41 -11.62 -7.54
CA GLN A 212 24.65 -10.47 -7.04
C GLN A 212 23.36 -10.29 -7.86
N ASP A 213 23.43 -10.45 -9.18
CA ASP A 213 22.26 -10.34 -10.05
C ASP A 213 21.27 -11.49 -9.82
N GLU A 214 21.76 -12.73 -9.71
CA GLU A 214 20.92 -13.90 -9.39
C GLU A 214 20.24 -13.77 -8.02
N SER A 215 20.98 -13.32 -7.00
CA SER A 215 20.44 -13.09 -5.66
C SER A 215 19.45 -11.92 -5.67
N THR A 216 19.73 -10.85 -6.42
CA THR A 216 18.81 -9.73 -6.59
C THR A 216 17.50 -10.18 -7.24
N ASP A 217 17.58 -10.96 -8.32
CA ASP A 217 16.41 -11.51 -8.99
C ASP A 217 15.58 -12.42 -8.09
N LYS A 218 16.24 -13.16 -7.19
CA LYS A 218 15.59 -14.06 -6.23
C LYS A 218 14.97 -13.32 -5.03
N GLU A 219 15.67 -12.33 -4.51
CA GLU A 219 15.35 -11.73 -3.19
C GLU A 219 14.61 -10.39 -3.31
N ARG A 220 14.72 -9.70 -4.45
CA ARG A 220 14.13 -8.36 -4.68
C ARG A 220 13.03 -8.36 -5.73
N LYS A 221 12.88 -9.44 -6.48
CA LYS A 221 11.83 -9.61 -7.49
C LYS A 221 11.02 -10.85 -7.20
N GLY A 222 9.79 -10.86 -7.69
CA GLY A 222 9.04 -12.09 -7.85
C GLY A 222 8.29 -12.11 -9.17
N LYS A 223 7.91 -13.32 -9.58
CA LYS A 223 7.28 -13.54 -10.89
C LYS A 223 5.77 -13.46 -10.74
N VAL A 224 5.18 -12.60 -11.55
CA VAL A 224 3.73 -12.50 -11.69
C VAL A 224 3.34 -12.82 -13.12
N ARG A 225 2.27 -13.59 -13.26
CA ARG A 225 1.59 -13.80 -14.52
C ARG A 225 0.33 -12.95 -14.54
N PHE A 226 0.20 -12.11 -15.55
CA PHE A 226 -1.06 -11.45 -15.85
C PHE A 226 -1.73 -12.18 -17.00
N GLU A 227 -2.98 -12.59 -16.82
CA GLU A 227 -3.80 -13.21 -17.87
C GLU A 227 -4.97 -12.31 -18.21
N VAL A 228 -5.08 -11.90 -19.47
CA VAL A 228 -6.14 -11.05 -19.98
C VAL A 228 -7.07 -11.88 -20.84
N ARG A 229 -8.31 -11.99 -20.38
CA ARG A 229 -9.37 -12.73 -21.07
C ARG A 229 -10.54 -11.81 -21.33
N ASN A 230 -11.21 -12.01 -22.46
CA ASN A 230 -12.44 -11.29 -22.74
C ASN A 230 -13.59 -11.78 -21.82
N ALA A 231 -14.77 -11.16 -21.94
CA ALA A 231 -15.92 -11.52 -21.13
C ALA A 231 -16.44 -12.96 -21.32
N ASN A 232 -16.09 -13.64 -22.42
CA ASN A 232 -16.46 -15.03 -22.69
C ASN A 232 -15.38 -16.04 -22.27
N GLY A 233 -14.29 -15.58 -21.62
CA GLY A 233 -13.20 -16.42 -21.14
C GLY A 233 -12.09 -16.69 -22.16
N THR A 234 -12.24 -16.24 -23.41
CA THR A 234 -11.21 -16.37 -24.45
C THR A 234 -10.07 -15.41 -24.18
N ALA A 235 -8.84 -15.91 -24.35
CA ALA A 235 -7.62 -15.11 -24.29
C ALA A 235 -7.63 -13.93 -25.27
N ILE A 236 -7.15 -12.75 -24.85
CA ILE A 236 -6.95 -11.61 -25.75
C ILE A 236 -5.48 -11.56 -26.15
N GLU A 237 -5.17 -12.23 -27.26
CA GLU A 237 -3.86 -12.21 -27.87
C GLU A 237 -3.47 -10.79 -28.30
N GLY A 238 -2.23 -10.38 -28.01
CA GLY A 238 -1.67 -9.09 -28.43
C GLY A 238 -2.02 -7.88 -27.55
N ALA A 239 -2.73 -8.06 -26.43
CA ALA A 239 -3.00 -6.99 -25.46
C ALA A 239 -1.71 -6.37 -24.93
N ARG A 240 -1.66 -5.03 -24.83
CA ARG A 240 -0.46 -4.30 -24.41
C ARG A 240 -0.53 -3.88 -22.95
N PHE A 241 0.35 -4.38 -22.12
CA PHE A 241 0.49 -3.98 -20.72
C PHE A 241 1.48 -2.83 -20.61
N SER A 242 1.09 -1.73 -20.00
CA SER A 242 1.97 -0.67 -19.49
C SER A 242 2.05 -0.81 -17.97
N ILE A 243 3.22 -1.17 -17.46
CA ILE A 243 3.45 -1.40 -16.04
C ILE A 243 4.35 -0.29 -15.51
N LYS A 244 3.88 0.48 -14.52
CA LYS A 244 4.63 1.56 -13.89
C LYS A 244 4.75 1.31 -12.39
N GLN A 245 5.97 1.14 -11.89
CA GLN A 245 6.20 1.10 -10.46
C GLN A 245 5.97 2.48 -9.84
N THR A 246 5.17 2.54 -8.79
CA THR A 246 4.86 3.78 -8.05
C THR A 246 5.64 3.90 -6.76
N LYS A 247 6.04 2.77 -6.16
CA LYS A 247 6.84 2.72 -4.94
C LYS A 247 7.73 1.48 -4.92
N SER A 248 8.98 1.63 -4.49
CA SER A 248 9.87 0.51 -4.19
C SER A 248 9.66 0.06 -2.74
N ASP A 249 9.62 -1.25 -2.49
CA ASP A 249 9.55 -1.77 -1.12
C ASP A 249 10.92 -1.80 -0.42
N PHE A 250 12.03 -1.72 -1.17
CA PHE A 250 13.38 -1.73 -0.58
C PHE A 250 13.79 -0.31 -0.14
N PRO A 251 14.06 -0.06 1.15
CA PRO A 251 14.63 1.18 1.66
C PRO A 251 16.01 1.46 1.06
N PHE A 252 16.05 2.33 0.05
CA PHE A 252 17.29 2.86 -0.53
C PHE A 252 17.28 4.39 -0.36
N GLY A 253 18.21 4.90 0.44
CA GLY A 253 18.13 6.27 0.96
C GLY A 253 19.48 6.95 1.15
N CYS A 254 19.40 8.20 1.58
CA CYS A 254 20.54 9.09 1.79
C CYS A 254 20.34 9.88 3.07
N CYS A 255 21.41 10.23 3.78
CA CYS A 255 21.33 11.09 4.96
C CYS A 255 20.96 12.52 4.57
N MET A 256 20.30 13.22 5.49
CA MET A 256 19.84 14.59 5.31
C MET A 256 20.30 15.44 6.49
N ASN A 257 20.70 16.69 6.24
CA ASN A 257 21.14 17.61 7.29
C ASN A 257 20.36 18.93 7.24
N TYR A 258 20.58 19.78 8.24
CA TYR A 258 19.81 21.01 8.44
C TYR A 258 19.83 22.01 7.26
N HIS A 259 20.81 21.94 6.35
CA HIS A 259 20.83 22.78 5.16
C HIS A 259 19.58 22.60 4.28
N ILE A 260 18.92 21.45 4.38
CA ILE A 260 17.67 21.14 3.66
C ILE A 260 16.56 22.14 3.98
N ILE A 261 16.55 22.76 5.17
CA ILE A 261 15.47 23.67 5.57
C ILE A 261 15.53 24.97 4.76
N ASN A 262 16.72 25.42 4.40
CA ASN A 262 16.95 26.75 3.83
C ASN A 262 17.36 26.72 2.34
N SER A 263 17.62 25.55 1.76
CA SER A 263 18.03 25.41 0.37
C SER A 263 16.97 24.69 -0.45
N THR A 264 16.22 25.46 -1.26
CA THR A 264 15.23 24.91 -2.20
C THR A 264 15.87 23.95 -3.21
N ASP A 265 17.11 24.22 -3.64
CA ASP A 265 17.83 23.33 -4.56
C ASP A 265 18.16 22.00 -3.90
N TYR A 266 18.56 22.03 -2.62
CA TYR A 266 18.78 20.79 -1.87
C TYR A 266 17.47 20.02 -1.66
N GLN A 267 16.37 20.72 -1.34
CA GLN A 267 15.04 20.12 -1.20
C GLN A 267 14.62 19.38 -2.48
N ASN A 268 14.74 20.05 -3.63
CA ASN A 268 14.40 19.50 -4.94
C ASN A 268 15.33 18.33 -5.31
N TRP A 269 16.64 18.50 -5.13
CA TRP A 269 17.64 17.48 -5.43
C TRP A 269 17.41 16.20 -4.60
N PHE A 270 17.10 16.36 -3.31
CA PHE A 270 16.91 15.26 -2.38
C PHE A 270 15.56 14.54 -2.58
N ALA A 271 14.45 15.28 -2.60
CA ALA A 271 13.10 14.71 -2.66
C ALA A 271 12.81 13.98 -3.99
N LEU A 272 13.52 14.34 -5.06
CA LEU A 272 13.45 13.66 -6.36
C LEU A 272 14.10 12.27 -6.32
N ARG A 273 15.14 12.08 -5.50
CA ARG A 273 15.97 10.86 -5.48
C ARG A 273 15.61 9.89 -4.37
N PHE A 274 15.44 10.40 -3.15
CA PHE A 274 15.43 9.56 -1.96
C PHE A 274 14.08 9.59 -1.25
N LYS A 275 13.57 8.40 -0.91
CA LYS A 275 12.35 8.20 -0.12
C LYS A 275 12.61 7.67 1.29
N TYR A 276 13.89 7.53 1.65
CA TYR A 276 14.36 7.08 2.94
C TYR A 276 15.54 7.93 3.38
N THR A 277 15.60 8.28 4.66
CA THR A 277 16.66 9.14 5.20
C THR A 277 16.99 8.84 6.65
N THR A 278 18.15 9.30 7.08
CA THR A 278 18.56 9.47 8.47
C THR A 278 19.09 10.89 8.63
N PHE A 279 18.95 11.49 9.82
CA PHE A 279 19.48 12.83 10.06
C PHE A 279 20.93 12.76 10.52
N THR A 280 21.80 13.62 9.96
CA THR A 280 23.24 13.55 10.24
C THR A 280 23.56 13.80 11.71
N ASN A 281 22.93 14.82 12.31
CA ASN A 281 23.23 15.30 13.65
C ASN A 281 22.00 15.72 14.43
N GLU A 282 20.92 16.08 13.74
CA GLU A 282 19.86 16.93 14.25
C GLU A 282 19.01 16.25 15.32
N MET A 283 19.05 14.91 15.41
CA MET A 283 18.42 14.13 16.48
C MET A 283 19.41 13.64 17.55
N LYS A 284 20.73 13.82 17.39
CA LYS A 284 21.75 13.37 18.38
C LYS A 284 21.68 14.19 19.67
N TRP A 285 22.02 13.58 20.80
CA TRP A 285 21.80 14.19 22.12
C TRP A 285 22.51 15.53 22.30
N TYR A 286 23.76 15.64 21.85
CA TYR A 286 24.52 16.89 21.91
C TYR A 286 23.95 18.01 21.03
N SER A 287 23.17 17.68 19.99
CA SER A 287 22.53 18.68 19.13
C SER A 287 21.29 19.26 19.79
N THR A 288 20.51 18.39 20.45
CA THR A 288 19.19 18.75 20.98
C THR A 288 19.22 19.16 22.44
N GLU A 289 20.26 18.87 23.21
CA GLU A 289 20.34 19.23 24.64
C GLU A 289 21.76 19.66 25.05
N LYS A 290 22.22 20.77 24.45
CA LYS A 290 23.56 21.34 24.72
C LYS A 290 23.74 21.75 26.18
N ILE A 291 22.65 22.25 26.80
CA ILE A 291 22.58 22.65 28.20
C ILE A 291 21.54 21.76 28.88
N GLN A 292 21.87 21.19 30.03
CA GLN A 292 20.99 20.27 30.77
C GLN A 292 19.60 20.87 30.98
N GLY A 293 18.57 20.11 30.61
CA GLY A 293 17.16 20.49 30.73
C GLY A 293 16.67 21.51 29.69
N GLN A 294 17.54 22.01 28.79
CA GLN A 294 17.18 22.92 27.70
C GLN A 294 17.17 22.18 26.36
N GLU A 295 16.11 21.42 26.15
CA GLU A 295 15.90 20.66 24.91
C GLU A 295 15.47 21.60 23.76
N ASN A 296 16.11 21.48 22.59
CA ASN A 296 15.78 22.20 21.38
C ASN A 296 15.73 21.25 20.16
N TYR A 297 14.51 20.92 19.75
CA TYR A 297 14.22 20.08 18.60
C TYR A 297 13.81 20.86 17.34
N THR A 298 13.91 22.20 17.34
CA THR A 298 13.35 23.05 16.28
C THR A 298 13.80 22.64 14.88
N VAL A 299 15.09 22.33 14.72
CA VAL A 299 15.68 21.92 13.44
C VAL A 299 15.21 20.52 13.03
N ALA A 300 15.29 19.55 13.94
CA ALA A 300 14.83 18.18 13.70
C ALA A 300 13.33 18.14 13.36
N ASP A 301 12.49 18.89 14.07
CA ASP A 301 11.06 18.99 13.81
C ASP A 301 10.78 19.59 12.42
N ALA A 302 11.56 20.57 11.97
CA ALA A 302 11.44 21.14 10.63
C ALA A 302 11.82 20.13 9.54
N MET A 303 12.89 19.37 9.76
CA MET A 303 13.31 18.31 8.84
C MET A 303 12.32 17.14 8.79
N VAL A 304 11.71 16.76 9.92
CA VAL A 304 10.63 15.76 9.98
C VAL A 304 9.43 16.23 9.16
N ARG A 305 9.02 17.50 9.30
CA ARG A 305 7.94 18.08 8.47
C ARG A 305 8.27 18.04 6.98
N PHE A 306 9.49 18.43 6.58
CA PHE A 306 9.93 18.34 5.19
C PHE A 306 9.84 16.90 4.66
N ALA A 307 10.34 15.94 5.43
CA ALA A 307 10.29 14.53 5.07
C ALA A 307 8.85 14.02 4.92
N GLN A 308 7.96 14.33 5.86
CA GLN A 308 6.54 13.97 5.82
C GLN A 308 5.82 14.56 4.60
N GLN A 309 6.06 15.83 4.28
CA GLN A 309 5.49 16.52 3.12
C GLN A 309 5.90 15.87 1.79
N ASN A 310 7.09 15.26 1.73
CA ASN A 310 7.66 14.67 0.52
C ASN A 310 7.57 13.14 0.48
N GLY A 311 6.88 12.52 1.46
CA GLY A 311 6.73 11.06 1.56
C GLY A 311 8.05 10.34 1.82
N ILE A 312 8.96 10.96 2.57
CA ILE A 312 10.29 10.42 2.91
C ILE A 312 10.22 9.80 4.31
N SER A 313 10.58 8.52 4.42
CA SER A 313 10.60 7.79 5.69
C SER A 313 11.92 8.03 6.43
N ILE A 314 11.88 8.11 7.76
CA ILE A 314 13.02 8.54 8.58
C ILE A 314 13.46 7.42 9.53
N ARG A 315 14.75 7.09 9.54
CA ARG A 315 15.39 6.36 10.65
C ARG A 315 15.89 7.39 11.67
N GLY A 316 15.48 7.23 12.92
CA GLY A 316 15.92 8.08 14.03
C GLY A 316 17.36 7.76 14.43
N HIS A 317 18.26 8.71 14.21
CA HIS A 317 19.68 8.57 14.55
C HIS A 317 20.15 9.76 15.39
N ASN A 318 20.46 9.56 16.68
CA ASN A 318 20.27 8.36 17.48
C ASN A 318 19.77 8.73 18.89
N ILE A 319 19.29 7.73 19.64
CA ILE A 319 18.86 7.96 21.03
C ILE A 319 20.10 8.21 21.90
N PHE A 320 21.03 7.25 21.89
CA PHE A 320 22.30 7.29 22.60
C PHE A 320 23.48 6.89 21.71
N TRP A 321 24.57 7.63 21.84
CA TRP A 321 25.85 7.30 21.21
C TRP A 321 26.89 7.01 22.28
N ASP A 322 27.37 5.78 22.34
CA ASP A 322 28.10 5.29 23.50
C ASP A 322 29.55 5.78 23.61
N ASP A 323 30.08 6.46 22.59
CA ASP A 323 31.38 7.12 22.66
C ASP A 323 31.33 8.32 23.62
N PRO A 324 32.15 8.33 24.70
CA PRO A 324 32.23 9.45 25.64
C PRO A 324 32.57 10.81 25.00
N VAL A 325 33.22 10.84 23.84
CA VAL A 325 33.58 12.08 23.14
C VAL A 325 32.33 12.82 22.66
N TYR A 326 31.32 12.08 22.19
CA TYR A 326 30.09 12.65 21.62
C TYR A 326 28.96 12.84 22.65
N GLN A 327 29.18 12.50 23.92
CA GLN A 327 28.25 12.86 24.99
C GLN A 327 28.21 14.38 25.20
N PRO A 328 27.04 14.98 25.51
CA PRO A 328 26.97 16.39 25.93
C PRO A 328 27.96 16.65 27.08
N HIS A 329 28.63 17.81 27.08
CA HIS A 329 29.69 18.10 28.06
C HIS A 329 29.22 17.93 29.52
N TRP A 330 27.98 18.32 29.82
CA TRP A 330 27.40 18.18 31.15
C TRP A 330 27.11 16.72 31.55
N VAL A 331 26.86 15.82 30.59
CA VAL A 331 26.59 14.38 30.83
C VAL A 331 27.85 13.63 31.28
N LYS A 332 29.03 14.02 30.78
CA LYS A 332 30.31 13.32 31.03
C LYS A 332 30.68 13.24 32.51
N ASN A 333 30.31 14.27 33.28
CA ASN A 333 30.69 14.40 34.69
C ASN A 333 29.59 14.01 35.68
N LEU A 334 28.43 13.54 35.20
CA LEU A 334 27.35 13.10 36.07
C LEU A 334 27.75 11.86 36.89
N THR A 335 27.26 11.82 38.13
CA THR A 335 27.23 10.59 38.95
C THR A 335 26.32 9.55 38.31
N SER A 336 26.43 8.28 38.70
CA SER A 336 25.58 7.21 38.16
C SER A 336 24.08 7.48 38.35
N GLU A 337 23.66 8.03 39.50
CA GLU A 337 22.25 8.35 39.76
C GLU A 337 21.75 9.50 38.86
N GLU A 338 22.55 10.56 38.71
CA GLU A 338 22.21 11.69 37.85
C GLU A 338 22.19 11.28 36.37
N LEU A 339 23.15 10.45 35.93
CA LEU A 339 23.21 9.93 34.57
C LEU A 339 22.00 9.03 34.28
N GLN A 340 21.59 8.18 35.23
CA GLN A 340 20.40 7.36 35.07
C GLN A 340 19.15 8.22 34.86
N LYS A 341 18.99 9.29 35.64
CA LYS A 341 17.88 10.25 35.49
C LYS A 341 17.95 10.98 34.15
N ALA A 342 19.13 11.45 33.76
CA ALA A 342 19.34 12.14 32.49
C ALA A 342 19.05 11.23 31.28
N ALA A 343 19.54 9.99 31.29
CA ALA A 343 19.26 9.02 30.24
C ALA A 343 17.77 8.67 30.18
N ALA A 344 17.13 8.43 31.32
CA ALA A 344 15.68 8.17 31.38
C ALA A 344 14.85 9.35 30.83
N GLN A 345 15.27 10.59 31.09
CA GLN A 345 14.63 11.78 30.54
C GLN A 345 14.87 11.91 29.04
N ARG A 346 16.11 11.71 28.58
CA ARG A 346 16.50 11.75 27.17
C ARG A 346 15.66 10.79 26.33
N ILE A 347 15.63 9.52 26.69
CA ILE A 347 14.87 8.50 25.94
C ILE A 347 13.37 8.81 25.96
N LYS A 348 12.83 9.24 27.09
CA LYS A 348 11.43 9.66 27.21
C LYS A 348 11.12 10.84 26.30
N SER A 349 11.99 11.85 26.27
CA SER A 349 11.80 13.05 25.44
C SER A 349 11.86 12.72 23.96
N VAL A 350 12.99 12.19 23.48
CA VAL A 350 13.23 12.04 22.05
C VAL A 350 12.33 10.99 21.40
N VAL A 351 12.11 9.84 22.07
CA VAL A 351 11.29 8.76 21.51
C VAL A 351 9.82 9.15 21.52
N SER A 352 9.29 9.65 22.65
CA SER A 352 7.87 10.06 22.70
C SER A 352 7.56 11.20 21.73
N ARG A 353 8.53 12.08 21.44
CA ARG A 353 8.34 13.19 20.50
C ARG A 353 8.11 12.71 19.07
N TYR A 354 8.84 11.68 18.65
CA TYR A 354 8.81 11.19 17.27
C TYR A 354 8.10 9.85 17.10
N ALA A 355 7.46 9.33 18.15
CA ALA A 355 6.67 8.12 18.09
C ALA A 355 5.61 8.18 16.97
N GLY A 356 5.53 7.12 16.17
CA GLY A 356 4.67 7.04 14.99
C GLY A 356 5.09 7.89 13.78
N GLN A 357 6.23 8.60 13.84
CA GLN A 357 6.74 9.42 12.73
C GLN A 357 8.01 8.84 12.08
N LEU A 358 8.67 7.91 12.74
CA LEU A 358 9.89 7.25 12.27
C LEU A 358 9.60 5.79 11.93
N ILE A 359 10.45 5.17 11.11
CA ILE A 359 10.34 3.74 10.76
C ILE A 359 11.28 2.85 11.58
N ALA A 360 12.27 3.45 12.25
CA ALA A 360 13.30 2.76 13.02
C ALA A 360 14.01 3.73 13.96
N TRP A 361 14.63 3.19 15.01
CA TRP A 361 15.55 3.89 15.90
C TRP A 361 16.91 3.19 15.94
N ASP A 362 17.99 3.95 15.78
CA ASP A 362 19.30 3.54 16.28
C ASP A 362 19.31 3.85 17.79
N VAL A 363 19.04 2.82 18.60
CA VAL A 363 18.89 2.97 20.06
C VAL A 363 20.25 3.20 20.71
N MET A 364 21.21 2.36 20.33
CA MET A 364 22.60 2.44 20.77
C MET A 364 23.51 2.52 19.54
N ASN A 365 24.27 3.61 19.45
CA ASN A 365 25.32 3.79 18.46
C ASN A 365 26.68 3.44 19.09
N GLU A 366 27.45 2.56 18.45
CA GLU A 366 28.86 2.25 18.72
C GLU A 366 29.15 1.53 20.06
N ASN A 367 28.19 0.77 20.56
CA ASN A 367 28.24 0.09 21.85
C ASN A 367 29.06 -1.24 21.85
N LEU A 368 29.74 -1.59 20.75
CA LEU A 368 30.84 -2.57 20.78
C LEU A 368 32.19 -1.91 20.95
N HIS A 369 32.36 -0.71 20.40
CA HIS A 369 33.61 0.04 20.53
C HIS A 369 33.73 0.71 21.89
N PHE A 370 32.61 1.16 22.44
CA PHE A 370 32.51 1.89 23.68
C PHE A 370 31.50 1.23 24.63
N SER A 371 31.54 1.65 25.89
CA SER A 371 30.71 1.12 26.98
C SER A 371 30.30 2.21 27.98
N PHE A 372 30.21 3.48 27.56
CA PHE A 372 30.04 4.63 28.46
C PHE A 372 28.86 4.47 29.44
N PHE A 373 27.70 4.07 28.94
CA PHE A 373 26.53 3.87 29.80
C PHE A 373 26.66 2.63 30.69
N GLU A 374 27.24 1.55 30.16
CA GLU A 374 27.36 0.28 30.88
C GLU A 374 28.42 0.34 31.99
N ASP A 375 29.51 1.06 31.77
CA ASP A 375 30.56 1.28 32.75
C ASP A 375 30.05 2.11 33.95
N LYS A 376 29.15 3.07 33.69
CA LYS A 376 28.61 3.96 34.71
C LYS A 376 27.34 3.46 35.39
N LEU A 377 26.48 2.75 34.66
CA LEU A 377 25.14 2.36 35.12
C LEU A 377 24.97 0.84 35.29
N GLY A 378 25.99 0.07 34.90
CA GLY A 378 26.01 -1.38 34.93
C GLY A 378 25.74 -2.02 33.57
N LYS A 379 26.21 -3.27 33.42
CA LYS A 379 26.24 -4.04 32.16
C LYS A 379 24.92 -4.18 31.39
N ASN A 380 23.77 -3.94 32.04
CA ASN A 380 22.45 -4.08 31.42
C ASN A 380 21.87 -2.75 30.92
N ALA A 381 22.60 -1.63 31.04
CA ALA A 381 22.09 -0.30 30.72
C ALA A 381 21.58 -0.21 29.27
N SER A 382 22.36 -0.68 28.30
CA SER A 382 21.96 -0.73 26.89
C SER A 382 20.68 -1.54 26.70
N ALA A 383 20.58 -2.71 27.34
CA ALA A 383 19.40 -3.57 27.23
C ALA A 383 18.13 -2.92 27.81
N VAL A 384 18.26 -2.17 28.90
CA VAL A 384 17.17 -1.38 29.49
C VAL A 384 16.67 -0.30 28.54
N TYR A 385 17.56 0.33 27.77
CA TYR A 385 17.18 1.35 26.80
C TYR A 385 16.39 0.79 25.62
N TYR A 386 16.68 -0.43 25.18
CA TYR A 386 15.84 -1.11 24.18
C TYR A 386 14.43 -1.34 24.69
N ALA A 387 14.30 -1.88 25.92
CA ALA A 387 13.00 -2.09 26.55
C ALA A 387 12.21 -0.78 26.61
N ARG A 388 12.90 0.30 26.99
CA ARG A 388 12.26 1.60 27.16
C ARG A 388 11.91 2.28 25.84
N ALA A 389 12.76 2.22 24.83
CA ALA A 389 12.47 2.75 23.50
C ALA A 389 11.27 2.03 22.88
N TYR A 390 11.26 0.70 22.94
CA TYR A 390 10.15 -0.11 22.41
C TYR A 390 8.83 0.12 23.15
N GLN A 391 8.85 0.31 24.46
CA GLN A 391 7.64 0.70 25.22
C GLN A 391 7.06 2.05 24.79
N LEU A 392 7.92 2.98 24.33
CA LEU A 392 7.50 4.32 23.94
C LEU A 392 7.09 4.40 22.47
N ASP A 393 7.64 3.53 21.61
CA ASP A 393 7.39 3.52 20.16
C ASP A 393 7.41 2.09 19.57
N PRO A 394 6.40 1.25 19.88
CA PRO A 394 6.41 -0.19 19.60
C PRO A 394 6.32 -0.54 18.10
N ASP A 395 5.92 0.40 17.25
CA ASP A 395 5.78 0.20 15.81
C ASP A 395 7.11 0.35 15.05
N THR A 396 8.20 0.74 15.73
CA THR A 396 9.52 0.94 15.12
C THR A 396 10.47 -0.22 15.36
N THR A 397 11.42 -0.42 14.43
CA THR A 397 12.49 -1.40 14.61
C THR A 397 13.66 -0.78 15.38
N MET A 398 14.15 -1.48 16.40
CA MET A 398 15.24 -1.06 17.28
C MET A 398 16.59 -1.60 16.79
N PHE A 399 17.51 -0.71 16.45
CA PHE A 399 18.81 -1.06 15.90
C PHE A 399 19.94 -0.84 16.88
N LEU A 400 20.86 -1.80 16.91
CA LEU A 400 22.25 -1.58 17.32
C LEU A 400 22.96 -1.06 16.08
N ASN A 401 23.70 0.04 16.18
CA ASN A 401 24.36 0.63 15.01
C ASN A 401 25.86 0.69 15.26
N GLU A 402 26.66 0.03 14.41
CA GLU A 402 28.09 -0.14 14.65
C GLU A 402 28.91 0.02 13.37
N TYR A 403 30.13 0.57 13.50
CA TYR A 403 31.09 0.72 12.40
C TYR A 403 32.12 -0.41 12.36
N ASN A 404 32.89 -0.48 11.28
CA ASN A 404 33.99 -1.44 11.06
C ASN A 404 33.62 -2.93 11.04
N THR A 405 32.33 -3.28 11.13
CA THR A 405 31.88 -4.67 11.15
C THR A 405 32.08 -5.40 9.83
N ILE A 406 31.98 -4.68 8.71
CA ILE A 406 32.07 -5.20 7.34
C ILE A 406 33.23 -4.60 6.54
N GLU A 407 33.85 -3.55 7.08
CA GLU A 407 34.86 -2.73 6.43
C GLU A 407 36.26 -3.30 6.68
N TYR A 408 36.61 -3.53 7.96
CA TYR A 408 37.96 -3.91 8.38
C TYR A 408 37.99 -5.25 9.11
N SER A 409 38.55 -6.28 8.47
CA SER A 409 38.75 -7.61 9.08
C SER A 409 39.76 -7.64 10.24
N SER A 410 40.53 -6.57 10.41
CA SER A 410 41.43 -6.37 11.54
C SER A 410 40.74 -5.79 12.77
N ASP A 411 39.49 -5.31 12.65
CA ASP A 411 38.78 -4.77 13.80
C ASP A 411 38.46 -5.89 14.80
N GLU A 412 39.00 -5.77 16.01
CA GLU A 412 38.82 -6.78 17.03
C GLU A 412 37.52 -6.62 17.80
N LYS A 413 37.00 -5.39 17.88
CA LYS A 413 35.82 -5.05 18.69
C LYS A 413 34.55 -5.39 17.92
N ALA A 414 34.36 -4.82 16.74
CA ALA A 414 33.11 -4.89 16.00
C ALA A 414 33.02 -6.03 14.99
N ASN A 415 33.56 -7.21 15.27
CA ASN A 415 33.39 -8.35 14.36
C ASN A 415 31.99 -9.01 14.50
N PRO A 416 31.51 -9.77 13.48
CA PRO A 416 30.16 -10.35 13.48
C PRO A 416 29.76 -11.14 14.74
N PHE A 417 30.71 -11.84 15.37
CA PHE A 417 30.44 -12.66 16.55
C PHE A 417 30.27 -11.81 17.81
N ASN A 418 31.11 -10.80 17.99
CA ASN A 418 30.95 -9.86 19.10
C ASN A 418 29.65 -9.07 18.93
N TYR A 419 29.30 -8.70 17.70
CA TYR A 419 28.04 -8.02 17.40
C TYR A 419 26.86 -8.89 17.80
N LYS A 420 26.83 -10.14 17.34
CA LYS A 420 25.79 -11.09 17.73
C LYS A 420 25.74 -11.28 19.24
N THR A 421 26.89 -11.44 19.90
CA THR A 421 26.95 -11.62 21.36
C THR A 421 26.32 -10.43 22.08
N LYS A 422 26.68 -9.21 21.68
CA LYS A 422 26.11 -7.98 22.25
C LYS A 422 24.60 -7.90 22.04
N LEU A 423 24.15 -8.28 20.85
CA LEU A 423 22.73 -8.29 20.52
C LEU A 423 21.96 -9.36 21.30
N ASP A 424 22.53 -10.56 21.46
CA ASP A 424 21.96 -11.62 22.30
C ASP A 424 21.86 -11.15 23.78
N GLU A 425 22.87 -10.46 24.31
CA GLU A 425 22.84 -9.87 25.65
C GLU A 425 21.71 -8.85 25.81
N ILE A 426 21.53 -7.98 24.81
CA ILE A 426 20.44 -7.00 24.79
C ILE A 426 19.09 -7.72 24.72
N LEU A 427 18.89 -8.63 23.77
CA LEU A 427 17.58 -9.25 23.49
C LEU A 427 17.17 -10.28 24.54
N SER A 428 18.13 -10.91 25.24
CA SER A 428 17.85 -11.85 26.34
C SER A 428 17.43 -11.16 27.64
N TYR A 429 17.56 -9.83 27.73
CA TYR A 429 17.19 -9.07 28.91
C TYR A 429 15.66 -9.12 29.18
N PRO A 430 15.21 -9.30 30.44
CA PRO A 430 13.80 -9.24 30.80
C PRO A 430 13.13 -7.91 30.41
N GLY A 431 12.11 -7.96 29.54
CA GLY A 431 11.45 -6.80 28.97
C GLY A 431 11.73 -6.59 27.47
N ASN A 432 12.68 -7.32 26.89
CA ASN A 432 13.00 -7.26 25.46
C ASN A 432 12.40 -8.41 24.63
N GLN A 433 11.57 -9.26 25.25
CA GLN A 433 10.88 -10.33 24.55
C GLN A 433 9.95 -9.76 23.47
N GLY A 434 10.12 -10.21 22.22
CA GLY A 434 9.28 -9.79 21.10
C GLY A 434 9.57 -8.41 20.52
N ILE A 435 10.63 -7.72 20.97
CA ILE A 435 11.05 -6.46 20.34
C ILE A 435 11.39 -6.71 18.87
N SER A 436 10.86 -5.84 18.00
CA SER A 436 11.31 -5.75 16.62
C SER A 436 12.74 -5.18 16.59
N ALA A 437 13.74 -6.05 16.45
CA ALA A 437 15.16 -5.67 16.48
C ALA A 437 15.80 -5.77 15.09
N GLY A 438 16.84 -4.96 14.86
CA GLY A 438 17.61 -4.95 13.62
C GLY A 438 19.10 -4.76 13.84
N ILE A 439 19.88 -5.13 12.82
CA ILE A 439 21.35 -5.02 12.79
C ILE A 439 21.71 -3.82 11.92
N GLY A 440 22.27 -2.77 12.51
CA GLY A 440 22.75 -1.58 11.82
C GLY A 440 24.26 -1.65 11.63
N LEU A 441 24.71 -1.60 10.38
CA LEU A 441 26.11 -1.62 9.98
C LEU A 441 26.40 -0.30 9.28
N GLN A 442 27.19 0.58 9.89
CA GLN A 442 27.40 1.94 9.36
C GLN A 442 27.96 1.90 7.94
N GLY A 443 29.03 1.15 7.67
CA GLY A 443 29.56 0.97 6.33
C GLY A 443 30.45 2.14 5.89
N HIS A 444 31.32 2.61 6.77
CA HIS A 444 32.28 3.68 6.49
C HIS A 444 33.57 3.12 5.87
N PHE A 445 33.57 2.95 4.55
CA PHE A 445 34.71 2.35 3.85
C PHE A 445 35.82 3.37 3.60
N GLY A 446 37.06 3.05 3.96
CA GLY A 446 38.23 3.89 3.70
C GLY A 446 38.82 3.75 2.28
N SER A 447 39.95 4.41 2.02
CA SER A 447 40.70 4.23 0.76
C SER A 447 41.24 2.81 0.63
N GLY A 448 41.26 2.27 -0.60
CA GLY A 448 41.65 0.90 -0.89
C GLY A 448 40.65 -0.20 -0.48
N GLN A 449 39.45 0.18 -0.01
CA GLN A 449 38.33 -0.71 0.30
C GLN A 449 37.24 -0.61 -0.79
N PRO A 450 36.37 -1.63 -1.00
CA PRO A 450 36.02 -2.74 -0.10
C PRO A 450 36.81 -4.05 -0.32
N ASN A 451 36.89 -4.86 0.75
CA ASN A 451 37.10 -6.31 0.62
C ASN A 451 35.73 -7.01 0.56
N LEU A 452 35.16 -7.14 -0.64
CA LEU A 452 33.82 -7.71 -0.83
C LEU A 452 33.66 -9.14 -0.33
N ALA A 453 34.72 -9.95 -0.39
CA ALA A 453 34.68 -11.34 0.11
C ALA A 453 34.54 -11.37 1.64
N TYR A 454 35.25 -10.48 2.35
CA TYR A 454 35.07 -10.29 3.79
C TYR A 454 33.68 -9.72 4.11
N MET A 455 33.28 -8.63 3.44
CA MET A 455 31.95 -8.01 3.63
C MET A 455 30.82 -9.03 3.50
N ARG A 456 30.81 -9.84 2.42
CA ARG A 456 29.80 -10.88 2.22
C ARG A 456 29.80 -11.90 3.36
N SER A 457 30.98 -12.37 3.77
CA SER A 457 31.08 -13.33 4.88
C SER A 457 30.52 -12.80 6.20
N CYS A 458 30.73 -11.50 6.50
CA CYS A 458 30.15 -10.86 7.67
C CYS A 458 28.62 -10.80 7.58
N LEU A 459 28.08 -10.44 6.41
CA LEU A 459 26.64 -10.41 6.16
C LEU A 459 26.01 -11.80 6.25
N ASP A 460 26.68 -12.86 5.78
CA ASP A 460 26.20 -14.24 5.92
C ASP A 460 26.11 -14.65 7.40
N ILE A 461 27.16 -14.37 8.18
CA ILE A 461 27.22 -14.70 9.61
C ILE A 461 26.13 -13.95 10.38
N LEU A 462 26.02 -12.64 10.19
CA LEU A 462 24.98 -11.83 10.84
C LEU A 462 23.58 -12.21 10.36
N GLY A 463 23.44 -12.59 9.08
CA GLY A 463 22.19 -13.05 8.50
C GLY A 463 21.67 -14.33 9.13
N SER A 464 22.53 -15.17 9.70
CA SER A 464 22.13 -16.38 10.45
C SER A 464 21.32 -16.08 11.72
N THR A 465 21.32 -14.83 12.20
CA THR A 465 20.46 -14.41 13.33
C THR A 465 18.98 -14.33 12.95
N GLY A 466 18.66 -14.24 11.66
CA GLY A 466 17.30 -14.01 11.17
C GLY A 466 16.80 -12.57 11.30
N LEU A 467 17.58 -11.67 11.92
CA LEU A 467 17.23 -10.26 12.08
C LEU A 467 17.52 -9.47 10.78
N PRO A 468 16.72 -8.43 10.48
CA PRO A 468 16.95 -7.58 9.31
C PRO A 468 18.26 -6.78 9.47
N ILE A 469 19.14 -6.85 8.47
CA ILE A 469 20.36 -6.04 8.40
C ILE A 469 20.11 -4.78 7.60
N TRP A 470 20.57 -3.63 8.08
CA TRP A 470 20.61 -2.39 7.31
C TRP A 470 22.06 -1.92 7.21
N LEU A 471 22.46 -1.50 6.00
CA LEU A 471 23.63 -0.64 5.87
C LEU A 471 23.16 0.78 6.13
N THR A 472 23.63 1.42 7.19
CA THR A 472 22.93 2.57 7.78
C THR A 472 23.55 3.92 7.42
N GLU A 473 24.85 3.94 7.10
CA GLU A 473 25.63 5.16 6.93
C GLU A 473 26.69 5.03 5.82
N VAL A 474 26.36 4.32 4.74
CA VAL A 474 27.37 3.94 3.72
C VAL A 474 28.03 5.16 3.09
N ASP A 475 29.36 5.21 3.18
CA ASP A 475 30.19 6.09 2.41
C ASP A 475 31.52 5.41 2.04
N VAL A 476 32.25 6.00 1.10
CA VAL A 476 33.56 5.54 0.65
C VAL A 476 34.51 6.73 0.64
N GLY A 477 35.62 6.62 1.39
CA GLY A 477 36.66 7.64 1.48
C GLY A 477 37.26 7.98 0.11
N LYS A 478 37.95 9.13 0.05
CA LYS A 478 38.54 9.63 -1.20
C LYS A 478 39.56 8.64 -1.77
N ASP A 479 39.33 8.24 -3.03
CA ASP A 479 40.15 7.26 -3.75
C ASP A 479 39.96 7.48 -5.26
N PRO A 480 40.98 7.23 -6.12
CA PRO A 480 40.79 7.25 -7.58
C PRO A 480 39.63 6.37 -8.07
N ASN A 481 39.31 5.30 -7.35
CA ASN A 481 38.23 4.36 -7.67
C ASN A 481 36.98 4.54 -6.77
N GLN A 482 36.83 5.67 -6.06
CA GLN A 482 35.77 5.89 -5.08
C GLN A 482 34.36 5.56 -5.61
N ALA A 483 34.02 5.99 -6.84
CA ALA A 483 32.72 5.70 -7.44
C ALA A 483 32.52 4.20 -7.74
N GLU A 484 33.56 3.52 -8.22
CA GLU A 484 33.50 2.07 -8.47
C GLU A 484 33.31 1.29 -7.16
N TYR A 485 34.07 1.66 -6.12
CA TYR A 485 33.96 1.07 -4.81
C TYR A 485 32.60 1.31 -4.16
N LEU A 486 32.02 2.51 -4.32
CA LEU A 486 30.66 2.78 -3.88
C LEU A 486 29.67 1.85 -4.58
N GLU A 487 29.75 1.70 -5.90
CA GLU A 487 28.89 0.76 -6.63
C GLU A 487 29.07 -0.69 -6.15
N GLN A 488 30.30 -1.11 -5.90
CA GLN A 488 30.61 -2.43 -5.38
C GLN A 488 29.95 -2.70 -4.03
N VAL A 489 30.07 -1.77 -3.08
CA VAL A 489 29.45 -1.85 -1.74
C VAL A 489 27.93 -1.86 -1.84
N LEU A 490 27.34 -0.94 -2.58
CA LEU A 490 25.88 -0.81 -2.67
C LEU A 490 25.25 -2.06 -3.30
N ARG A 491 25.86 -2.63 -4.35
CA ARG A 491 25.40 -3.89 -4.96
C ARG A 491 25.57 -5.09 -4.04
N GLU A 492 26.65 -5.14 -3.27
CA GLU A 492 26.86 -6.21 -2.29
C GLU A 492 25.77 -6.19 -1.22
N GLY A 493 25.47 -5.01 -0.66
CA GLY A 493 24.36 -4.83 0.27
C GLY A 493 23.00 -5.15 -0.36
N TYR A 494 22.71 -4.60 -1.54
CA TYR A 494 21.38 -4.73 -2.16
C TYR A 494 21.08 -6.18 -2.55
N SER A 495 22.07 -6.93 -3.03
CA SER A 495 21.88 -8.33 -3.44
C SER A 495 21.83 -9.31 -2.28
N HIS A 496 22.34 -8.97 -1.09
CA HIS A 496 22.42 -9.91 0.03
C HIS A 496 21.05 -10.22 0.65
N PRO A 497 20.64 -11.50 0.83
CA PRO A 497 19.29 -11.86 1.30
C PRO A 497 18.89 -11.27 2.66
N ALA A 498 19.83 -11.17 3.59
CA ALA A 498 19.59 -10.65 4.95
C ALA A 498 19.52 -9.12 5.03
N VAL A 499 20.06 -8.41 4.03
CA VAL A 499 20.01 -6.94 4.02
C VAL A 499 18.63 -6.49 3.58
N LYS A 500 18.02 -5.60 4.35
CA LYS A 500 16.65 -5.09 4.19
C LYS A 500 16.58 -3.58 3.97
N GLY A 501 17.70 -2.87 3.99
CA GLY A 501 17.75 -1.45 3.67
C GLY A 501 19.18 -0.93 3.58
N ILE A 502 19.35 0.17 2.84
CA ILE A 502 20.61 0.89 2.69
C ILE A 502 20.31 2.39 2.81
N ILE A 503 21.02 3.06 3.72
CA ILE A 503 21.12 4.51 3.77
C ILE A 503 22.59 4.88 3.60
N MET A 504 22.84 5.81 2.69
CA MET A 504 24.18 6.35 2.44
C MET A 504 24.40 7.61 3.28
N PHE A 505 25.59 7.78 3.87
CA PHE A 505 25.95 8.97 4.64
C PHE A 505 26.67 10.01 3.78
N VAL A 506 26.00 10.39 2.69
CA VAL A 506 26.54 11.20 1.60
C VAL A 506 25.58 12.34 1.26
N GLY A 507 25.99 13.28 0.40
CA GLY A 507 25.12 14.36 -0.03
C GLY A 507 25.82 15.38 -0.94
N PRO A 508 25.20 16.55 -1.19
CA PRO A 508 25.77 17.59 -2.04
C PRO A 508 26.86 18.40 -1.32
N ALA A 509 27.89 18.84 -2.04
CA ALA A 509 28.98 19.65 -1.50
C ALA A 509 28.46 20.94 -0.84
N ASN A 510 27.43 21.56 -1.43
CA ASN A 510 26.79 22.77 -0.90
C ASN A 510 26.22 22.58 0.53
N ALA A 511 25.83 21.36 0.90
CA ALA A 511 25.35 21.02 2.24
C ALA A 511 26.47 20.58 3.19
N GLY A 512 27.75 20.75 2.82
CA GLY A 512 28.90 20.46 3.68
C GLY A 512 29.41 19.02 3.63
N PHE A 513 28.91 18.19 2.72
CA PHE A 513 29.44 16.83 2.51
C PHE A 513 30.80 16.88 1.80
N ASN A 514 31.79 16.12 2.29
CA ASN A 514 33.17 16.20 1.82
C ASN A 514 33.91 14.85 1.65
N SER A 515 33.37 13.75 2.18
CA SER A 515 33.94 12.40 2.09
C SER A 515 33.58 11.77 0.73
N THR A 516 32.32 11.33 0.59
CA THR A 516 31.71 10.97 -0.69
C THR A 516 30.65 12.02 -1.04
N VAL A 517 30.91 12.78 -2.10
CA VAL A 517 30.02 13.85 -2.55
C VAL A 517 29.20 13.33 -3.72
N LEU A 518 27.88 13.42 -3.67
CA LEU A 518 27.01 13.00 -4.79
C LEU A 518 26.77 14.11 -5.82
N ALA A 519 26.81 15.37 -5.38
CA ALA A 519 26.67 16.52 -6.28
C ALA A 519 27.58 17.68 -5.85
N ASP A 520 28.07 18.46 -6.81
CA ASP A 520 28.92 19.62 -6.56
C ASP A 520 28.13 20.82 -5.98
N GLU A 521 28.77 21.98 -5.86
CA GLU A 521 28.16 23.18 -5.30
C GLU A 521 26.99 23.74 -6.13
N ASP A 522 26.92 23.37 -7.41
CA ASP A 522 25.86 23.73 -8.36
C ASP A 522 24.79 22.61 -8.48
N PHE A 523 24.83 21.59 -7.61
CA PHE A 523 23.98 20.41 -7.67
C PHE A 523 24.13 19.56 -8.95
N LYS A 524 25.28 19.64 -9.64
CA LYS A 524 25.62 18.73 -10.74
C LYS A 524 26.21 17.44 -10.18
N ASN A 525 25.84 16.30 -10.75
CA ASN A 525 26.33 15.01 -10.28
C ASN A 525 27.85 14.92 -10.35
N THR A 526 28.43 14.30 -9.32
CA THR A 526 29.78 13.75 -9.37
C THR A 526 29.74 12.33 -9.94
N PRO A 527 30.90 11.68 -10.21
CA PRO A 527 30.93 10.27 -10.58
C PRO A 527 30.24 9.34 -9.56
N ALA A 528 30.28 9.68 -8.26
CA ALA A 528 29.56 8.94 -7.23
C ALA A 528 28.04 9.18 -7.31
N GLY A 529 27.62 10.42 -7.62
CA GLY A 529 26.22 10.74 -7.92
C GLY A 529 25.68 9.95 -9.12
N ASP A 530 26.48 9.84 -10.19
CA ASP A 530 26.11 9.07 -11.38
C ASP A 530 25.94 7.57 -11.08
N VAL A 531 26.76 7.02 -10.19
CA VAL A 531 26.60 5.64 -9.70
C VAL A 531 25.26 5.48 -8.98
N VAL A 532 24.92 6.40 -8.08
CA VAL A 532 23.68 6.33 -7.31
C VAL A 532 22.46 6.46 -8.21
N ASP A 533 22.44 7.46 -9.11
CA ASP A 533 21.32 7.66 -10.05
C ASP A 533 21.18 6.43 -10.99
N LYS A 534 22.30 5.85 -11.46
CA LYS A 534 22.29 4.59 -12.22
C LYS A 534 21.65 3.44 -11.43
N LEU A 535 21.99 3.27 -10.15
CA LEU A 535 21.43 2.18 -9.33
C LEU A 535 19.96 2.42 -8.97
N ILE A 536 19.54 3.67 -8.73
CA ILE A 536 18.10 4.02 -8.58
C ILE A 536 17.33 3.64 -9.84
N ASP A 537 17.92 3.87 -11.01
CA ASP A 537 17.33 3.50 -12.29
C ASP A 537 17.34 1.99 -12.53
N GLU A 538 18.37 1.27 -12.11
CA GLU A 538 18.48 -0.17 -12.28
C GLU A 538 17.57 -0.95 -11.32
N TRP A 539 17.43 -0.50 -10.08
CA TRP A 539 16.69 -1.17 -9.01
C TRP A 539 15.22 -0.75 -8.92
N LYS A 540 14.69 -0.27 -10.04
CA LYS A 540 13.27 -0.04 -10.26
C LYS A 540 12.84 -0.74 -11.53
N PHE A 541 11.57 -1.09 -11.58
CA PHE A 541 10.98 -1.60 -12.80
C PHE A 541 10.88 -0.49 -13.85
N GLN A 542 11.58 -0.67 -14.96
CA GLN A 542 11.52 0.25 -16.09
C GLN A 542 10.17 0.17 -16.77
N THR A 543 9.52 1.32 -16.93
CA THR A 543 8.17 1.36 -17.52
C THR A 543 8.25 0.80 -18.94
N THR A 544 7.59 -0.33 -19.16
CA THR A 544 7.67 -1.07 -20.42
C THR A 544 6.26 -1.33 -20.93
N GLU A 545 6.09 -1.24 -22.25
CA GLU A 545 4.88 -1.72 -22.94
C GLU A 545 5.14 -3.15 -23.45
N ILE A 546 4.37 -4.13 -22.98
CA ILE A 546 4.58 -5.56 -23.28
C ILE A 546 3.33 -6.14 -23.91
N LYS A 547 3.49 -6.85 -25.03
CA LYS A 547 2.38 -7.55 -25.70
C LYS A 547 2.16 -8.93 -25.09
N ALA A 548 0.88 -9.26 -24.85
CA ALA A 548 0.41 -10.56 -24.43
C ALA A 548 0.62 -11.60 -25.53
N ASP A 549 0.93 -12.84 -25.13
CA ASP A 549 1.08 -13.99 -26.02
C ASP A 549 -0.26 -14.49 -26.58
N GLY A 550 -0.23 -15.57 -27.38
CA GLY A 550 -1.45 -16.22 -27.94
C GLY A 550 -2.42 -16.79 -26.89
N LYS A 551 -2.02 -16.82 -25.62
CA LYS A 551 -2.88 -17.19 -24.47
C LYS A 551 -3.38 -15.95 -23.71
N GLY A 552 -3.16 -14.75 -24.25
CA GLY A 552 -3.55 -13.49 -23.64
C GLY A 552 -2.79 -13.22 -22.35
N SER A 553 -1.59 -13.79 -22.19
CA SER A 553 -0.83 -13.73 -20.95
C SER A 553 0.53 -13.04 -21.12
N ILE A 554 0.99 -12.41 -20.04
CA ILE A 554 2.39 -12.03 -19.87
C ILE A 554 2.88 -12.62 -18.55
N GLU A 555 4.12 -13.06 -18.53
CA GLU A 555 4.81 -13.47 -17.30
C GLU A 555 6.05 -12.60 -17.18
N ILE A 556 6.15 -11.86 -16.08
CA ILE A 556 7.20 -10.87 -15.89
C ILE A 556 7.71 -10.87 -14.45
N PRO A 557 9.03 -10.82 -14.23
CA PRO A 557 9.57 -10.50 -12.93
C PRO A 557 9.36 -9.01 -12.62
N LEU A 558 8.69 -8.72 -11.51
CA LEU A 558 8.57 -7.37 -10.95
C LEU A 558 9.40 -7.27 -9.68
N PHE A 559 10.02 -6.10 -9.46
CA PHE A 559 10.59 -5.78 -8.15
C PHE A 559 9.49 -5.75 -7.08
N HIS A 560 9.84 -5.99 -5.82
CA HIS A 560 8.90 -5.81 -4.73
C HIS A 560 8.53 -4.32 -4.60
N GLY A 561 7.25 -4.03 -4.45
CA GLY A 561 6.74 -2.66 -4.48
C GLY A 561 5.32 -2.53 -4.98
N ASP A 562 4.87 -1.29 -5.07
CA ASP A 562 3.55 -0.93 -5.57
C ASP A 562 3.63 -0.53 -7.05
N TYR A 563 2.63 -0.95 -7.82
CA TYR A 563 2.55 -0.77 -9.27
C TYR A 563 1.19 -0.23 -9.68
N ASN A 564 1.18 0.65 -10.68
CA ASN A 564 0.02 0.94 -11.51
C ASN A 564 0.18 0.24 -12.86
N ILE A 565 -0.77 -0.62 -13.20
CA ILE A 565 -0.75 -1.43 -14.42
C ILE A 565 -1.92 -1.03 -15.29
N THR A 566 -1.64 -0.72 -16.55
CA THR A 566 -2.64 -0.41 -17.57
C THR A 566 -2.57 -1.44 -18.69
N VAL A 567 -3.70 -2.00 -19.10
CA VAL A 567 -3.79 -2.98 -20.20
C VAL A 567 -4.61 -2.40 -21.34
N LYS A 568 -4.00 -2.36 -22.53
CA LYS A 568 -4.61 -1.90 -23.78
C LYS A 568 -5.00 -3.07 -24.66
N ASP A 569 -6.27 -3.17 -25.03
CA ASP A 569 -6.74 -4.12 -26.02
C ASP A 569 -6.16 -3.81 -27.42
N PRO A 570 -5.68 -4.81 -28.18
CA PRO A 570 -5.08 -4.58 -29.49
C PRO A 570 -6.10 -4.27 -30.59
N VAL A 571 -7.36 -4.71 -30.43
CA VAL A 571 -8.45 -4.55 -31.40
C VAL A 571 -9.28 -3.32 -31.05
N SER A 572 -9.68 -3.19 -29.79
CA SER A 572 -10.58 -2.11 -29.35
C SER A 572 -9.85 -0.84 -28.89
N SER A 573 -8.52 -0.88 -28.72
CA SER A 573 -7.69 0.18 -28.12
C SER A 573 -8.11 0.62 -26.70
N SER A 574 -8.94 -0.18 -26.03
CA SER A 574 -9.48 0.13 -24.71
C SER A 574 -8.47 -0.10 -23.59
N LEU A 575 -8.43 0.81 -22.60
CA LEU A 575 -7.47 0.79 -21.50
C LEU A 575 -8.14 0.35 -20.19
N THR A 576 -7.54 -0.62 -19.48
CA THR A 576 -7.94 -1.06 -18.13
C THR A 576 -6.80 -0.77 -17.17
N ALA A 577 -7.00 0.05 -16.15
CA ALA A 577 -5.97 0.36 -15.15
C ALA A 577 -6.32 -0.23 -13.77
N PHE A 578 -5.31 -0.70 -13.04
CA PHE A 578 -5.44 -1.19 -11.66
C PHE A 578 -4.12 -1.04 -10.91
N SER A 579 -4.19 -1.01 -9.59
CA SER A 579 -3.00 -1.04 -8.72
C SER A 579 -2.70 -2.49 -8.30
N TYR A 580 -1.42 -2.84 -8.22
CA TYR A 580 -0.94 -4.16 -7.85
C TYR A 580 0.25 -4.01 -6.89
N LYS A 581 0.27 -4.83 -5.83
CA LYS A 581 1.38 -4.86 -4.87
C LYS A 581 2.13 -6.18 -5.01
N MET A 582 3.42 -6.09 -5.26
CA MET A 582 4.31 -7.24 -5.37
C MET A 582 5.08 -7.41 -4.06
N THR A 583 4.90 -8.52 -3.35
CA THR A 583 5.62 -8.82 -2.09
C THR A 583 6.41 -10.11 -2.18
N LYS A 584 7.37 -10.31 -1.28
CA LYS A 584 8.25 -11.49 -1.25
C LYS A 584 7.50 -12.82 -1.07
N ASP A 585 6.37 -12.82 -0.38
CA ASP A 585 5.58 -14.03 -0.11
C ASP A 585 4.76 -14.49 -1.34
N VAL A 586 4.71 -13.66 -2.38
CA VAL A 586 3.99 -13.93 -3.63
C VAL A 586 4.95 -14.60 -4.61
N THR A 587 5.11 -15.92 -4.47
CA THR A 587 6.12 -16.69 -5.23
C THR A 587 5.72 -16.98 -6.69
N ARG A 588 4.41 -17.08 -6.97
CA ARG A 588 3.80 -17.09 -8.31
C ARG A 588 2.34 -16.64 -8.23
N ASP A 589 2.07 -15.38 -8.52
CA ASP A 589 0.69 -14.92 -8.65
C ASP A 589 0.20 -15.05 -10.09
N THR A 590 -1.08 -15.39 -10.24
CA THR A 590 -1.77 -15.30 -11.54
C THR A 590 -2.94 -14.36 -11.39
N VAL A 591 -2.77 -13.15 -11.94
CA VAL A 591 -3.77 -12.11 -11.92
C VAL A 591 -4.63 -12.26 -13.16
N HIS A 592 -5.86 -12.76 -12.98
CA HIS A 592 -6.82 -12.86 -14.07
C HIS A 592 -7.57 -11.55 -14.25
N LEU A 593 -7.35 -10.91 -15.39
CA LEU A 593 -7.98 -9.69 -15.83
C LEU A 593 -9.08 -10.04 -16.83
N GLN A 594 -10.33 -9.94 -16.37
CA GLN A 594 -11.48 -10.09 -17.24
C GLN A 594 -11.72 -8.76 -17.98
N HIS A 595 -11.08 -8.64 -19.14
CA HIS A 595 -11.14 -7.49 -20.01
C HIS A 595 -12.48 -7.47 -20.74
N ARG A 596 -13.38 -6.60 -20.28
CA ARG A 596 -14.57 -6.27 -21.05
C ARG A 596 -14.13 -5.30 -22.13
N ILE A 597 -14.18 -5.71 -23.39
CA ILE A 597 -13.97 -4.84 -24.55
C ILE A 597 -14.86 -3.61 -24.34
N CYS A 598 -14.24 -2.51 -23.93
CA CYS A 598 -14.89 -1.22 -23.82
C CYS A 598 -14.34 -0.40 -24.96
N HIS A 599 -14.88 -0.54 -26.17
CA HIS A 599 -14.50 0.23 -27.36
C HIS A 599 -13.94 1.61 -26.98
N ALA A 600 -12.72 1.92 -27.44
CA ALA A 600 -12.10 3.21 -27.24
C ALA A 600 -13.08 4.33 -27.62
N PHE A 601 -13.43 5.18 -26.66
CA PHE A 601 -14.21 6.38 -26.91
C PHE A 601 -13.35 7.60 -26.61
N SER A 602 -13.02 8.30 -27.69
CA SER A 602 -12.72 9.72 -27.71
C SER A 602 -13.69 10.49 -26.82
N SER A 603 -13.17 11.48 -26.10
CA SER A 603 -13.84 12.72 -25.68
C SER A 603 -15.38 12.70 -25.78
N ASN A 604 -16.05 12.04 -24.85
CA ASN A 604 -17.46 12.28 -24.51
C ASN A 604 -17.79 11.42 -23.27
N TYR A 605 -17.66 12.05 -22.10
CA TYR A 605 -18.19 11.54 -20.85
C TYR A 605 -19.71 11.35 -21.02
N ASN A 606 -20.13 10.11 -21.22
CA ASN A 606 -21.51 9.70 -21.28
C ASN A 606 -21.62 8.36 -20.54
N ALA A 607 -22.04 8.44 -19.27
CA ALA A 607 -22.52 7.38 -18.38
C ALA A 607 -22.54 5.97 -18.99
N ARG A 608 -21.72 5.05 -18.46
CA ARG A 608 -21.66 3.64 -18.88
C ARG A 608 -22.78 2.81 -18.25
N THR A 609 -24.04 3.05 -18.62
CA THR A 609 -25.02 1.98 -18.66
C THR A 609 -24.59 0.98 -19.75
N LYS A 610 -24.52 -0.31 -19.44
CA LYS A 610 -24.10 -1.38 -20.38
C LYS A 610 -24.98 -1.34 -21.63
N CYS A 611 -24.40 -0.84 -22.72
CA CYS A 611 -24.97 -0.89 -24.05
C CYS A 611 -24.81 -2.29 -24.62
N LEU A 612 -25.90 -2.96 -24.98
CA LEU A 612 -25.87 -4.26 -25.66
C LEU A 612 -26.34 -4.15 -27.10
N VAL A 613 -25.76 -4.98 -27.97
CA VAL A 613 -26.23 -5.14 -29.36
C VAL A 613 -27.59 -5.81 -29.40
N GLU A 614 -27.83 -6.74 -28.46
CA GLU A 614 -29.10 -7.44 -28.28
C GLU A 614 -29.48 -7.42 -26.79
N PRO A 615 -30.78 -7.32 -26.48
CA PRO A 615 -31.24 -7.36 -25.10
C PRO A 615 -31.01 -8.76 -24.52
N LYS A 616 -30.88 -8.84 -23.20
CA LYS A 616 -30.92 -10.13 -22.50
C LYS A 616 -32.35 -10.44 -22.14
N THR A 617 -32.69 -11.72 -22.08
CA THR A 617 -33.97 -12.23 -21.58
C THR A 617 -34.41 -11.55 -20.29
N ALA A 618 -35.72 -11.41 -20.12
CA ALA A 618 -36.32 -10.79 -18.96
C ALA A 618 -35.78 -11.39 -17.64
N GLN A 619 -35.50 -10.51 -16.68
CA GLN A 619 -35.09 -10.95 -15.34
C GLN A 619 -36.22 -11.74 -14.68
N ASP A 620 -35.88 -12.82 -13.99
CA ASP A 620 -36.83 -13.69 -13.27
C ASP A 620 -38.00 -14.19 -14.14
N GLY A 621 -37.77 -14.36 -15.45
CA GLY A 621 -38.78 -14.82 -16.40
C GLY A 621 -39.91 -13.82 -16.65
N GLY A 622 -39.72 -12.54 -16.32
CA GLY A 622 -40.69 -11.46 -16.51
C GLY A 622 -41.58 -11.15 -15.30
N GLY A 623 -41.59 -12.02 -14.28
CA GLY A 623 -42.42 -11.82 -13.08
C GLY A 623 -43.91 -11.81 -13.40
N ILE A 624 -44.61 -10.71 -13.07
CA ILE A 624 -46.05 -10.57 -13.35
C ILE A 624 -46.35 -10.02 -14.76
N ILE A 625 -45.34 -9.85 -15.60
CA ILE A 625 -45.48 -9.34 -16.97
C ILE A 625 -45.92 -10.48 -17.89
N ALA A 626 -46.98 -10.24 -18.67
CA ALA A 626 -47.41 -11.16 -19.72
C ALA A 626 -46.55 -10.96 -20.98
N ASN A 627 -46.10 -12.06 -21.59
CA ASN A 627 -45.28 -12.05 -22.81
C ASN A 627 -44.08 -11.07 -22.74
N PRO A 628 -43.18 -11.25 -21.75
CA PRO A 628 -42.14 -10.29 -21.40
C PRO A 628 -41.04 -10.13 -22.45
N ASP A 629 -40.76 -11.19 -23.22
CA ASP A 629 -39.74 -11.24 -24.29
C ASP A 629 -40.38 -11.21 -25.70
N PHE A 630 -41.68 -10.89 -25.80
CA PHE A 630 -42.43 -10.75 -27.05
C PHE A 630 -42.38 -11.97 -28.01
N THR A 631 -42.12 -13.16 -27.46
CA THR A 631 -42.06 -14.42 -28.22
C THR A 631 -43.42 -14.85 -28.79
N HIS A 632 -44.52 -14.35 -28.21
CA HIS A 632 -45.90 -14.55 -28.67
C HIS A 632 -46.46 -13.28 -29.34
N GLY A 633 -45.59 -12.46 -29.94
CA GLY A 633 -45.97 -11.22 -30.62
C GLY A 633 -46.42 -10.13 -29.64
N MET A 634 -47.57 -9.52 -29.89
CA MET A 634 -48.10 -8.39 -29.09
C MET A 634 -49.11 -8.82 -28.01
N GLU A 635 -49.31 -10.12 -27.77
CA GLU A 635 -50.30 -10.60 -26.80
C GLU A 635 -50.03 -10.02 -25.40
N GLY A 636 -51.08 -9.49 -24.76
CA GLY A 636 -51.00 -8.86 -23.43
C GLY A 636 -50.51 -7.41 -23.41
N TRP A 637 -50.17 -6.81 -24.56
CA TRP A 637 -49.73 -5.42 -24.69
C TRP A 637 -50.71 -4.60 -25.54
N ALA A 638 -50.89 -3.33 -25.20
CA ALA A 638 -51.79 -2.40 -25.89
C ALA A 638 -51.14 -1.04 -26.09
N VAL A 639 -51.66 -0.26 -27.05
CA VAL A 639 -51.26 1.14 -27.24
C VAL A 639 -51.86 2.01 -26.12
N HIS A 640 -51.04 2.89 -25.56
CA HIS A 640 -51.47 3.99 -24.71
C HIS A 640 -51.41 5.31 -25.48
N GLY A 641 -52.48 6.11 -25.37
CA GLY A 641 -52.55 7.43 -26.02
C GLY A 641 -52.87 7.35 -27.51
N GLN A 642 -52.40 8.34 -28.29
CA GLN A 642 -52.70 8.46 -29.73
C GLN A 642 -51.61 7.88 -30.65
N GLY A 643 -50.57 7.27 -30.09
CA GLY A 643 -49.50 6.62 -30.84
C GLY A 643 -49.92 5.32 -31.52
N ALA A 644 -48.94 4.56 -31.98
CA ALA A 644 -49.11 3.21 -32.51
C ALA A 644 -48.03 2.26 -31.97
N MET A 645 -48.32 0.96 -31.98
CA MET A 645 -47.34 -0.08 -31.64
C MET A 645 -47.17 -1.05 -32.82
N LYS A 646 -45.96 -1.56 -33.02
CA LYS A 646 -45.66 -2.64 -33.96
C LYS A 646 -44.63 -3.59 -33.38
N GLU A 647 -44.71 -4.85 -33.81
CA GLU A 647 -43.65 -5.83 -33.58
C GLU A 647 -42.56 -5.65 -34.62
N GLU A 648 -41.30 -5.74 -34.17
CA GLU A 648 -40.12 -5.77 -35.02
C GLU A 648 -39.20 -6.90 -34.57
N MET A 649 -38.28 -7.27 -35.45
CA MET A 649 -37.31 -8.32 -35.18
C MET A 649 -35.89 -7.78 -35.30
N SER A 650 -35.05 -8.10 -34.34
CA SER A 650 -33.64 -7.75 -34.36
C SER A 650 -32.89 -8.58 -35.40
N ARG A 651 -31.67 -8.18 -35.73
CA ARG A 651 -30.84 -8.89 -36.72
C ARG A 651 -30.55 -10.34 -36.32
N ASN A 652 -30.62 -10.66 -35.02
CA ASN A 652 -30.36 -11.99 -34.49
C ASN A 652 -31.64 -12.77 -34.16
N GLY A 653 -32.81 -12.26 -34.56
CA GLY A 653 -34.09 -12.97 -34.42
C GLY A 653 -34.83 -12.72 -33.10
N ASN A 654 -34.37 -11.80 -32.25
CA ASN A 654 -35.12 -11.39 -31.05
C ASN A 654 -36.30 -10.51 -31.46
N ARG A 655 -37.48 -10.77 -30.90
CA ARG A 655 -38.68 -9.96 -31.14
C ARG A 655 -38.75 -8.85 -30.10
N PHE A 656 -39.10 -7.65 -30.52
CA PHE A 656 -39.29 -6.51 -29.63
C PHE A 656 -40.44 -5.63 -30.13
N ILE A 657 -40.96 -4.78 -29.26
CA ILE A 657 -42.07 -3.89 -29.60
C ILE A 657 -41.60 -2.46 -29.73
N VAL A 658 -42.13 -1.76 -30.73
CA VAL A 658 -41.85 -0.36 -31.03
C VAL A 658 -43.10 0.48 -30.81
N ALA A 659 -43.01 1.47 -29.92
CA ALA A 659 -43.96 2.57 -29.86
C ALA A 659 -43.53 3.68 -30.83
N TYR A 660 -44.36 4.00 -31.82
CA TYR A 660 -44.10 4.98 -32.88
C TYR A 660 -45.32 5.88 -33.15
N ASN A 661 -45.17 6.88 -34.04
CA ASN A 661 -46.19 7.90 -34.31
C ASN A 661 -46.70 8.60 -33.04
N ARG A 662 -45.82 8.80 -32.07
CA ARG A 662 -46.14 9.41 -30.78
C ARG A 662 -46.38 10.92 -30.96
N THR A 663 -47.42 11.43 -30.31
CA THR A 663 -47.82 12.86 -30.31
C THR A 663 -47.64 13.52 -28.94
N GLN A 664 -47.63 12.73 -27.86
CA GLN A 664 -47.42 13.15 -26.47
C GLN A 664 -46.30 12.33 -25.81
N SER A 665 -45.75 12.81 -24.69
CA SER A 665 -44.63 12.15 -24.00
C SER A 665 -44.97 10.75 -23.50
N LEU A 666 -46.23 10.52 -23.12
CA LEU A 666 -46.75 9.24 -22.62
C LEU A 666 -47.36 8.34 -23.68
N ASP A 667 -47.47 8.78 -24.94
CA ASP A 667 -47.90 7.88 -26.03
C ASP A 667 -46.89 6.73 -26.11
N SER A 668 -47.31 5.50 -25.84
CA SER A 668 -46.39 4.39 -25.61
C SER A 668 -47.07 3.03 -25.75
N ILE A 669 -46.31 1.95 -25.52
CA ILE A 669 -46.91 0.65 -25.24
C ILE A 669 -47.28 0.56 -23.76
N SER A 670 -48.30 -0.23 -23.48
CA SER A 670 -48.83 -0.43 -22.14
C SER A 670 -49.15 -1.88 -21.86
N GLN A 671 -48.95 -2.27 -20.60
CA GLN A 671 -49.49 -3.51 -20.06
C GLN A 671 -50.15 -3.21 -18.72
N LYS A 672 -51.40 -3.65 -18.59
CA LYS A 672 -52.13 -3.58 -17.34
C LYS A 672 -51.73 -4.76 -16.46
N VAL A 673 -51.27 -4.47 -15.25
CA VAL A 673 -50.87 -5.46 -14.24
C VAL A 673 -51.67 -5.28 -12.96
N GLN A 674 -51.79 -6.34 -12.18
CA GLN A 674 -52.41 -6.29 -10.86
C GLN A 674 -51.32 -6.18 -9.79
N LEU A 675 -51.32 -5.07 -9.06
CA LEU A 675 -50.45 -4.87 -7.90
C LEU A 675 -51.19 -5.32 -6.63
N GLY A 676 -50.55 -6.15 -5.82
CA GLY A 676 -50.89 -6.36 -4.41
C GLY A 676 -50.28 -5.28 -3.51
N GLY A 677 -51.06 -4.80 -2.53
CA GLY A 677 -50.62 -3.80 -1.56
C GLY A 677 -49.58 -4.34 -0.54
N GLY A 678 -48.72 -3.46 -0.04
CA GLY A 678 -47.63 -3.78 0.89
C GLY A 678 -46.41 -4.44 0.23
N LEU A 679 -46.32 -4.45 -1.10
CA LEU A 679 -45.26 -5.12 -1.85
C LEU A 679 -44.32 -4.11 -2.53
N ILE A 680 -43.04 -4.48 -2.56
CA ILE A 680 -42.00 -3.82 -3.35
C ILE A 680 -41.99 -4.48 -4.73
N TYR A 681 -42.08 -3.69 -5.79
CA TYR A 681 -41.95 -4.17 -7.15
C TYR A 681 -40.64 -3.72 -7.76
N SER A 682 -39.77 -4.66 -8.12
CA SER A 682 -38.56 -4.36 -8.89
C SER A 682 -38.86 -4.45 -10.38
N PHE A 683 -38.56 -3.37 -11.10
CA PHE A 683 -38.77 -3.28 -12.54
C PHE A 683 -37.45 -3.34 -13.30
N SER A 684 -37.45 -4.04 -14.43
CA SER A 684 -36.41 -3.89 -15.45
C SER A 684 -36.96 -4.06 -16.86
N ALA A 685 -36.36 -3.35 -17.83
CA ALA A 685 -36.63 -3.54 -19.26
C ALA A 685 -35.40 -3.14 -20.07
N TRP A 686 -35.24 -3.70 -21.26
CA TRP A 686 -34.25 -3.22 -22.21
C TRP A 686 -34.92 -2.21 -23.15
N ILE A 687 -34.30 -1.03 -23.25
CA ILE A 687 -34.82 0.09 -24.02
C ILE A 687 -33.82 0.49 -25.10
N GLN A 688 -34.30 0.65 -26.33
CA GLN A 688 -33.59 1.26 -27.44
C GLN A 688 -34.47 2.34 -28.08
N ILE A 689 -33.87 3.22 -28.88
CA ILE A 689 -34.61 4.25 -29.62
C ILE A 689 -34.18 4.29 -31.09
N ASN A 690 -35.01 4.86 -31.96
CA ASN A 690 -34.72 4.91 -33.40
C ASN A 690 -33.66 5.93 -33.83
N LYS A 691 -33.31 6.95 -33.01
CA LYS A 691 -32.26 7.94 -33.35
C LYS A 691 -31.73 8.65 -32.11
N GLY A 692 -30.44 9.01 -32.14
CA GLY A 692 -29.81 9.85 -31.12
C GLY A 692 -29.68 9.19 -29.75
N SER A 693 -29.88 9.97 -28.69
CA SER A 693 -29.90 9.53 -27.30
C SER A 693 -30.98 10.31 -26.56
N GLU A 694 -31.80 9.63 -25.79
CA GLU A 694 -33.00 10.19 -25.17
C GLU A 694 -33.20 9.63 -23.77
N ARG A 695 -33.77 10.42 -22.87
CA ARG A 695 -34.17 9.94 -21.54
C ARG A 695 -35.49 9.20 -21.69
N VAL A 696 -35.51 7.94 -21.27
CA VAL A 696 -36.72 7.13 -21.22
C VAL A 696 -36.99 6.73 -19.78
N ALA A 697 -38.21 6.97 -19.32
CA ALA A 697 -38.68 6.62 -17.98
C ALA A 697 -39.71 5.49 -18.06
N VAL A 698 -39.75 4.63 -17.04
CA VAL A 698 -40.91 3.78 -16.79
C VAL A 698 -41.88 4.54 -15.89
N VAL A 699 -43.15 4.55 -16.27
CA VAL A 699 -44.22 5.24 -15.54
C VAL A 699 -45.30 4.23 -15.17
N PHE A 700 -45.65 4.19 -13.89
CA PHE A 700 -46.76 3.39 -13.37
C PHE A 700 -47.97 4.30 -13.21
N LYS A 701 -48.98 4.09 -14.05
CA LYS A 701 -50.27 4.78 -13.95
C LYS A 701 -51.20 3.95 -13.08
N ILE A 702 -51.35 4.37 -11.83
CA ILE A 702 -52.24 3.74 -10.85
C ILE A 702 -53.52 4.61 -10.73
N PRO A 703 -54.72 4.02 -10.73
CA PRO A 703 -55.97 4.77 -10.56
C PRO A 703 -55.97 5.59 -9.28
N HIS A 704 -56.47 6.83 -9.39
CA HIS A 704 -56.64 7.76 -8.26
C HIS A 704 -55.34 8.19 -7.57
N THR A 705 -54.18 7.95 -8.18
CA THR A 705 -52.89 8.51 -7.76
C THR A 705 -52.28 9.35 -8.87
N GLU A 706 -51.23 10.10 -8.53
CA GLU A 706 -50.34 10.70 -9.52
C GLU A 706 -49.58 9.61 -10.29
N LEU A 707 -49.04 9.98 -11.45
CA LEU A 707 -48.16 9.12 -12.24
C LEU A 707 -46.87 8.88 -11.47
N VAL A 708 -46.54 7.60 -11.22
CA VAL A 708 -45.34 7.26 -10.45
C VAL A 708 -44.22 6.88 -11.42
N ILE A 709 -43.17 7.69 -11.45
CA ILE A 709 -41.96 7.37 -12.20
C ILE A 709 -41.22 6.26 -11.44
N GLY A 710 -41.01 5.11 -12.07
CA GLY A 710 -40.34 3.98 -11.42
C GLY A 710 -38.81 4.02 -11.57
N GLY A 711 -38.30 4.71 -12.58
CA GLY A 711 -36.87 4.79 -12.88
C GLY A 711 -36.61 5.38 -14.27
N ARG A 712 -35.36 5.75 -14.54
CA ARG A 712 -34.94 6.38 -15.81
C ARG A 712 -33.67 5.75 -16.38
N VAL A 713 -33.55 5.76 -17.71
CA VAL A 713 -32.34 5.37 -18.44
C VAL A 713 -32.06 6.34 -19.58
N LEU A 714 -30.78 6.52 -19.90
CA LEU A 714 -30.38 7.18 -21.14
C LEU A 714 -30.35 6.13 -22.26
N ALA A 715 -31.44 6.00 -23.01
CA ALA A 715 -31.56 5.10 -24.14
C ALA A 715 -30.86 5.69 -25.38
N ARG A 716 -30.32 4.84 -26.27
CA ARG A 716 -29.56 5.28 -27.44
C ARG A 716 -29.91 4.46 -28.68
N ASN A 717 -29.76 5.06 -29.86
CA ASN A 717 -29.87 4.31 -31.12
C ASN A 717 -28.74 3.27 -31.24
N GLY A 718 -29.09 2.09 -31.75
CA GLY A 718 -28.16 1.00 -32.03
C GLY A 718 -27.69 0.28 -30.76
N CYS A 719 -28.40 0.49 -29.65
CA CYS A 719 -27.93 0.19 -28.31
C CYS A 719 -29.08 -0.09 -27.34
N TRP A 720 -29.23 -1.36 -26.94
CA TRP A 720 -30.13 -1.73 -25.86
C TRP A 720 -29.56 -1.31 -24.51
N SER A 721 -30.31 -0.49 -23.79
CA SER A 721 -29.95 0.10 -22.50
C SER A 721 -30.88 -0.44 -21.41
N LEU A 722 -30.31 -0.95 -20.32
CA LEU A 722 -31.11 -1.50 -19.22
C LEU A 722 -31.75 -0.37 -18.40
N LEU A 723 -33.06 -0.25 -18.48
CA LEU A 723 -33.88 0.53 -17.56
C LEU A 723 -34.13 -0.30 -16.30
N LYS A 724 -33.74 0.23 -15.15
CA LYS A 724 -34.07 -0.34 -13.83
C LYS A 724 -34.92 0.64 -13.06
N GLY A 725 -35.75 0.12 -12.18
CA GLY A 725 -36.61 0.94 -11.34
C GLY A 725 -37.48 0.10 -10.41
N GLY A 726 -38.57 0.71 -9.97
CA GLY A 726 -39.60 0.01 -9.22
C GLY A 726 -40.47 0.96 -8.41
N ILE A 727 -41.44 0.38 -7.74
CA ILE A 727 -42.40 1.09 -6.90
C ILE A 727 -42.68 0.30 -5.63
N PHE A 728 -43.10 1.00 -4.58
CA PHE A 728 -43.81 0.38 -3.47
C PHE A 728 -45.32 0.57 -3.69
N ALA A 729 -46.09 -0.52 -3.67
CA ALA A 729 -47.54 -0.43 -3.82
C ALA A 729 -48.21 -0.35 -2.44
N ASN A 730 -48.74 0.81 -2.07
CA ASN A 730 -49.41 1.00 -0.77
C ASN A 730 -50.71 0.19 -0.62
N PHE A 731 -51.42 -0.03 -1.72
CA PHE A 731 -52.71 -0.73 -1.72
C PHE A 731 -52.84 -1.59 -2.97
N THR A 732 -53.71 -2.59 -2.90
CA THR A 732 -54.02 -3.46 -4.04
C THR A 732 -54.76 -2.65 -5.10
N SER A 733 -54.18 -2.54 -6.29
CA SER A 733 -54.75 -1.77 -7.41
C SER A 733 -54.24 -2.32 -8.74
N HIS A 734 -54.92 -1.99 -9.83
CA HIS A 734 -54.34 -2.20 -11.16
C HIS A 734 -53.39 -1.05 -11.49
N ALA A 735 -52.39 -1.32 -12.33
CA ALA A 735 -51.50 -0.29 -12.84
C ALA A 735 -51.23 -0.52 -14.32
N ASP A 736 -51.19 0.55 -15.11
CA ASP A 736 -50.65 0.50 -16.47
C ASP A 736 -49.15 0.85 -16.42
N ILE A 737 -48.31 -0.03 -16.98
CA ILE A 737 -46.87 0.22 -17.15
C ILE A 737 -46.68 0.93 -18.48
N LEU A 738 -46.11 2.13 -18.46
CA LEU A 738 -45.90 2.99 -19.62
C LEU A 738 -44.42 3.35 -19.75
N PHE A 739 -44.00 3.75 -20.95
CA PHE A 739 -42.66 4.31 -21.18
C PHE A 739 -42.77 5.74 -21.69
N GLU A 740 -42.17 6.67 -20.96
CA GLU A 740 -42.22 8.11 -21.26
C GLU A 740 -40.93 8.59 -21.91
N SER A 741 -41.07 9.47 -22.90
CA SER A 741 -39.96 10.28 -23.46
C SER A 741 -40.50 11.62 -23.94
N ASN A 742 -39.89 12.72 -23.51
CA ASN A 742 -40.29 14.09 -23.87
C ASN A 742 -40.14 14.39 -25.36
N ASN A 743 -39.25 13.68 -26.05
CA ASN A 743 -39.13 13.74 -27.49
C ASN A 743 -40.15 12.80 -28.15
N THR A 744 -41.22 13.37 -28.70
CA THR A 744 -42.33 12.64 -29.34
C THR A 744 -41.97 12.13 -30.73
N ALA A 745 -40.94 12.70 -31.37
CA ALA A 745 -40.42 12.22 -32.65
C ALA A 745 -39.51 10.98 -32.52
N THR A 746 -39.22 10.54 -31.30
CA THR A 746 -38.42 9.36 -30.99
C THR A 746 -39.32 8.15 -30.79
N GLU A 747 -39.01 7.06 -31.49
CA GLU A 747 -39.62 5.76 -31.24
C GLU A 747 -38.99 5.12 -30.00
N ILE A 748 -39.80 4.47 -29.17
CA ILE A 748 -39.34 3.73 -27.99
C ILE A 748 -39.43 2.24 -28.31
N TRP A 749 -38.30 1.55 -28.28
CA TRP A 749 -38.19 0.12 -28.53
C TRP A 749 -38.00 -0.59 -27.19
N VAL A 750 -38.83 -1.58 -26.91
CA VAL A 750 -38.90 -2.26 -25.61
C VAL A 750 -38.77 -3.76 -25.81
N ASP A 751 -37.91 -4.40 -25.01
CA ASP A 751 -37.74 -5.84 -24.93
C ASP A 751 -37.55 -6.29 -23.47
N SER A 752 -37.87 -7.55 -23.19
CA SER A 752 -37.45 -8.30 -22.01
C SER A 752 -37.86 -7.61 -20.71
N VAL A 753 -39.14 -7.27 -20.63
CA VAL A 753 -39.74 -6.52 -19.52
C VAL A 753 -39.98 -7.44 -18.32
N SER A 754 -39.62 -6.99 -17.13
CA SER A 754 -39.83 -7.72 -15.89
C SER A 754 -40.35 -6.80 -14.79
N LEU A 755 -41.33 -7.29 -14.04
CA LEU A 755 -41.85 -6.65 -12.85
C LEU A 755 -42.04 -7.71 -11.77
N GLN A 756 -41.14 -7.73 -10.79
CA GLN A 756 -41.08 -8.78 -9.78
C GLN A 756 -41.58 -8.26 -8.42
N PRO A 757 -42.63 -8.88 -7.82
CA PRO A 757 -43.10 -8.53 -6.50
C PRO A 757 -42.23 -9.16 -5.39
N PHE A 758 -42.01 -8.39 -4.33
CA PHE A 758 -41.35 -8.82 -3.11
C PHE A 758 -42.14 -8.31 -1.89
N THR A 759 -42.36 -9.18 -0.92
CA THR A 759 -42.71 -8.74 0.44
C THR A 759 -41.52 -8.02 1.07
N LEU A 760 -41.77 -7.18 2.08
CA LEU A 760 -40.69 -6.55 2.87
C LEU A 760 -39.73 -7.59 3.47
N GLU A 761 -40.25 -8.74 3.91
CA GLU A 761 -39.44 -9.84 4.45
C GLU A 761 -38.52 -10.47 3.39
N GLN A 762 -39.04 -10.74 2.19
CA GLN A 762 -38.23 -11.24 1.07
C GLN A 762 -37.16 -10.24 0.64
N TRP A 763 -37.51 -8.94 0.59
CA TRP A 763 -36.54 -7.89 0.28
C TRP A 763 -35.44 -7.82 1.33
N ARG A 764 -35.81 -7.86 2.61
CA ARG A 764 -34.87 -7.88 3.72
C ARG A 764 -33.96 -9.11 3.67
N ALA A 765 -34.48 -10.30 3.40
CA ALA A 765 -33.67 -11.51 3.26
C ALA A 765 -32.61 -11.35 2.14
N GLN A 766 -32.95 -10.71 1.03
CA GLN A 766 -31.97 -10.40 -0.03
C GLN A 766 -30.94 -9.35 0.40
N GLN A 767 -31.35 -8.34 1.18
CA GLN A 767 -30.41 -7.37 1.75
C GLN A 767 -29.42 -8.08 2.68
N ASP A 768 -29.89 -8.97 3.55
CA ASP A 768 -29.06 -9.72 4.49
C ASP A 768 -28.10 -10.68 3.76
N GLU A 769 -28.55 -11.38 2.71
CA GLU A 769 -27.68 -12.19 1.85
C GLU A 769 -26.59 -11.33 1.19
N LYS A 770 -26.96 -10.14 0.69
CA LYS A 770 -26.00 -9.20 0.12
C LYS A 770 -25.05 -8.63 1.17
N ILE A 771 -25.49 -8.40 2.41
CA ILE A 771 -24.63 -7.97 3.51
C ILE A 771 -23.60 -9.05 3.82
N ASP A 772 -24.04 -10.29 3.99
CA ASP A 772 -23.14 -11.42 4.20
C ASP A 772 -22.13 -11.57 3.07
N LYS A 773 -22.59 -11.35 1.84
CA LYS A 773 -21.73 -11.38 0.66
C LYS A 773 -20.76 -10.21 0.63
N GLU A 774 -21.20 -8.97 0.77
CA GLU A 774 -20.40 -7.78 0.45
C GLU A 774 -19.66 -7.19 1.67
N ARG A 775 -20.08 -7.54 2.89
CA ARG A 775 -19.55 -6.98 4.15
C ARG A 775 -18.86 -8.01 5.04
N LYS A 776 -18.92 -9.29 4.70
CA LYS A 776 -18.19 -10.35 5.40
C LYS A 776 -17.22 -11.09 4.48
N SER A 777 -16.20 -11.68 5.10
CA SER A 777 -15.27 -12.61 4.46
C SER A 777 -15.25 -13.92 5.25
N LYS A 778 -15.23 -15.04 4.53
CA LYS A 778 -15.03 -16.36 5.12
C LYS A 778 -13.54 -16.57 5.31
N VAL A 779 -13.10 -16.69 6.56
CA VAL A 779 -11.68 -16.82 6.91
C VAL A 779 -11.46 -18.16 7.59
N ARG A 780 -10.42 -18.88 7.15
CA ARG A 780 -9.96 -20.13 7.75
C ARG A 780 -8.60 -19.90 8.40
N PHE A 781 -8.50 -20.23 9.67
CA PHE A 781 -7.28 -20.12 10.47
C PHE A 781 -6.77 -21.51 10.81
N LYS A 782 -5.45 -21.67 10.88
CA LYS A 782 -4.79 -22.87 11.39
C LYS A 782 -4.01 -22.55 12.64
N VAL A 783 -4.27 -23.28 13.71
CA VAL A 783 -3.60 -23.20 14.99
C VAL A 783 -2.67 -24.40 15.14
N THR A 784 -1.40 -24.13 15.40
CA THR A 784 -0.38 -25.17 15.57
C THR A 784 0.48 -24.89 16.80
N TYR A 785 1.05 -25.94 17.39
CA TYR A 785 2.22 -25.81 18.27
C TYR A 785 3.43 -25.34 17.42
N GLY A 786 4.49 -24.77 18.02
CA GLY A 786 5.60 -24.24 17.20
C GLY A 786 6.46 -25.28 16.50
N ASN A 787 6.32 -26.56 16.86
CA ASN A 787 6.83 -27.67 16.05
C ASN A 787 6.00 -27.92 14.76
N GLY A 788 4.93 -27.16 14.53
CA GLY A 788 4.04 -27.24 13.37
C GLY A 788 2.93 -28.29 13.47
N THR A 789 2.81 -29.00 14.60
CA THR A 789 1.71 -29.96 14.82
C THR A 789 0.39 -29.24 15.09
N ALA A 790 -0.71 -29.79 14.60
CA ALA A 790 -2.05 -29.25 14.80
C ALA A 790 -2.41 -29.18 16.29
N MET A 791 -2.98 -28.05 16.73
CA MET A 791 -3.48 -27.89 18.08
C MET A 791 -4.97 -28.21 18.13
N ASP A 792 -5.29 -29.49 18.33
CA ASP A 792 -6.68 -29.95 18.50
C ASP A 792 -7.33 -29.24 19.69
N SER A 793 -8.57 -28.81 19.50
CA SER A 793 -9.43 -28.27 20.56
C SER A 793 -8.90 -26.99 21.23
N ALA A 794 -7.99 -26.27 20.58
CA ALA A 794 -7.58 -24.93 21.00
C ALA A 794 -8.79 -24.00 21.03
N THR A 795 -9.01 -23.35 22.17
CA THR A 795 -10.06 -22.33 22.31
C THR A 795 -9.60 -21.06 21.60
N VAL A 796 -10.41 -20.51 20.71
CA VAL A 796 -10.12 -19.27 19.99
C VAL A 796 -11.21 -18.24 20.24
N SER A 797 -10.86 -17.13 20.86
CA SER A 797 -11.74 -16.00 21.17
C SER A 797 -11.45 -14.85 20.20
N ILE A 798 -12.48 -14.33 19.54
CA ILE A 798 -12.34 -13.34 18.46
C ILE A 798 -13.14 -12.10 18.81
N LYS A 799 -12.49 -10.94 18.77
CA LYS A 799 -13.10 -9.66 19.08
C LYS A 799 -12.77 -8.64 17.99
N GLN A 800 -13.79 -8.17 17.29
CA GLN A 800 -13.64 -7.04 16.37
C GLN A 800 -13.32 -5.76 17.16
N THR A 801 -12.26 -5.07 16.77
CA THR A 801 -11.82 -3.81 17.39
C THR A 801 -12.25 -2.59 16.58
N ARG A 802 -12.40 -2.74 15.26
CA ARG A 802 -12.87 -1.68 14.37
C ARG A 802 -13.59 -2.25 13.14
N SER A 803 -14.66 -1.59 12.71
CA SER A 803 -15.34 -1.88 11.44
C SER A 803 -14.62 -1.22 10.27
N GLU A 804 -14.49 -1.91 9.14
CA GLU A 804 -13.98 -1.30 7.90
C GLU A 804 -14.99 -0.31 7.29
N PHE A 805 -16.30 -0.56 7.47
CA PHE A 805 -17.35 0.26 6.85
C PHE A 805 -17.59 1.55 7.66
N PRO A 806 -17.44 2.74 7.05
CA PRO A 806 -17.81 4.02 7.63
C PRO A 806 -19.31 4.10 7.92
N PHE A 807 -19.70 3.87 9.17
CA PHE A 807 -21.06 4.08 9.67
C PHE A 807 -21.01 5.15 10.78
N GLY A 808 -21.63 6.30 10.51
CA GLY A 808 -21.45 7.49 11.33
C GLY A 808 -22.69 8.38 11.43
N CYS A 809 -22.52 9.49 12.13
CA CYS A 809 -23.60 10.41 12.48
C CYS A 809 -23.12 11.87 12.37
N GLY A 810 -24.05 12.81 12.16
CA GLY A 810 -23.76 14.24 12.19
C GLY A 810 -23.36 14.70 13.58
N MET A 811 -22.36 15.58 13.68
CA MET A 811 -21.90 16.19 14.92
C MET A 811 -21.99 17.71 14.81
N ASN A 812 -22.49 18.37 15.86
CA ASN A 812 -22.60 19.83 15.88
C ASN A 812 -21.89 20.42 17.10
N PHE A 813 -21.86 21.75 17.19
CA PHE A 813 -21.07 22.46 18.19
C PHE A 813 -21.43 22.17 19.65
N HIS A 814 -22.65 21.69 19.95
CA HIS A 814 -23.02 21.32 21.32
C HIS A 814 -22.15 20.18 21.89
N ILE A 815 -21.42 19.45 21.04
CA ILE A 815 -20.44 18.44 21.47
C ILE A 815 -19.32 19.04 22.32
N ILE A 816 -19.05 20.35 22.19
CA ILE A 816 -17.97 21.01 22.92
C ILE A 816 -18.34 21.14 24.40
N ASP A 817 -19.60 21.46 24.70
CA ASP A 817 -20.04 21.85 26.04
C ASP A 817 -20.84 20.77 26.77
N SER A 818 -21.30 19.71 26.08
CA SER A 818 -22.10 18.64 26.67
C SER A 818 -21.28 17.35 26.84
N THR A 819 -20.92 17.01 28.08
CA THR A 819 -20.26 15.74 28.40
C THR A 819 -21.13 14.53 28.06
N ASP A 820 -22.44 14.61 28.25
CA ASP A 820 -23.36 13.53 27.87
C ASP A 820 -23.35 13.30 26.36
N TYR A 821 -23.32 14.38 25.57
CA TYR A 821 -23.19 14.28 24.12
C TYR A 821 -21.84 13.67 23.72
N GLN A 822 -20.74 14.10 24.34
CA GLN A 822 -19.41 13.54 24.09
C GLN A 822 -19.37 12.04 24.33
N ASN A 823 -19.90 11.59 25.47
CA ASN A 823 -19.95 10.18 25.85
C ASN A 823 -20.88 9.37 24.93
N TRP A 824 -22.07 9.90 24.65
CA TRP A 824 -23.04 9.26 23.77
C TRP A 824 -22.50 9.08 22.35
N PHE A 825 -21.83 10.10 21.80
CA PHE A 825 -21.31 10.08 20.44
C PHE A 825 -20.08 9.17 20.32
N ALA A 826 -19.08 9.34 21.19
CA ALA A 826 -17.80 8.61 21.10
C ALA A 826 -17.94 7.09 21.36
N SER A 827 -18.98 6.68 22.08
CA SER A 827 -19.32 5.27 22.33
C SER A 827 -19.97 4.58 21.14
N ARG A 828 -20.60 5.32 20.21
CA ARG A 828 -21.35 4.77 19.08
C ARG A 828 -20.64 4.92 17.74
N PHE A 829 -20.09 6.10 17.47
CA PHE A 829 -19.66 6.47 16.13
C PHE A 829 -18.16 6.68 16.04
N LYS A 830 -17.56 6.16 14.96
CA LYS A 830 -16.16 6.38 14.58
C LYS A 830 -16.01 7.20 13.30
N TYR A 831 -17.12 7.70 12.78
CA TYR A 831 -17.19 8.52 11.57
C TYR A 831 -18.21 9.64 11.79
N THR A 832 -17.91 10.83 11.28
CA THR A 832 -18.77 12.01 11.43
C THR A 832 -18.68 12.95 10.25
N THR A 833 -19.72 13.76 10.08
CA THR A 833 -19.65 15.05 9.37
C THR A 833 -20.01 16.17 10.36
N PHE A 834 -19.54 17.40 10.14
CA PHE A 834 -19.96 18.54 10.95
C PHE A 834 -21.17 19.20 10.30
N THR A 835 -22.23 19.47 11.07
CA THR A 835 -23.49 19.94 10.48
C THR A 835 -23.38 21.31 9.84
N ASN A 836 -22.68 22.24 10.49
CA ASN A 836 -22.55 23.63 10.02
C ASN A 836 -21.14 24.20 10.15
N GLN A 837 -20.32 23.66 11.05
CA GLN A 837 -19.13 24.34 11.55
C GLN A 837 -18.01 24.48 10.51
N MET A 838 -18.10 23.75 9.40
CA MET A 838 -17.20 23.88 8.25
C MET A 838 -17.84 24.57 7.04
N LYS A 839 -19.11 24.99 7.08
CA LYS A 839 -19.79 25.70 5.97
C LYS A 839 -19.34 27.16 5.87
N TRP A 840 -19.33 27.72 4.67
CA TRP A 840 -18.73 29.06 4.42
C TRP A 840 -19.37 30.17 5.26
N TYR A 841 -20.70 30.21 5.34
CA TYR A 841 -21.40 31.20 6.18
C TYR A 841 -21.08 31.10 7.68
N SER A 842 -20.64 29.92 8.16
CA SER A 842 -20.27 29.74 9.56
C SER A 842 -18.85 30.22 9.84
N ASN A 843 -17.91 30.02 8.89
CA ASN A 843 -16.52 30.39 9.10
C ASN A 843 -16.17 31.79 8.58
N GLU A 844 -16.88 32.36 7.62
CA GLU A 844 -16.59 33.71 7.10
C GLU A 844 -17.89 34.51 6.89
N PRO A 845 -18.65 34.80 7.97
CA PRO A 845 -19.90 35.56 7.86
C PRO A 845 -19.68 37.02 7.39
N LYS A 846 -18.47 37.55 7.58
CA LYS A 846 -18.02 38.85 7.07
C LYS A 846 -16.75 38.65 6.24
N GLN A 847 -16.67 39.33 5.09
CA GLN A 847 -15.54 39.21 4.17
C GLN A 847 -14.20 39.42 4.88
N GLY A 848 -13.29 38.45 4.73
CA GLY A 848 -11.95 38.52 5.31
C GLY A 848 -11.85 38.15 6.79
N GLN A 849 -12.97 37.94 7.50
CA GLN A 849 -12.99 37.59 8.91
C GLN A 849 -13.28 36.09 9.10
N GLU A 850 -12.27 35.26 8.83
CA GLU A 850 -12.38 33.81 8.97
C GLU A 850 -12.26 33.38 10.46
N ASN A 851 -13.19 32.56 10.94
CA ASN A 851 -13.19 31.97 12.28
C ASN A 851 -13.49 30.47 12.22
N TYR A 852 -12.45 29.68 12.51
CA TYR A 852 -12.52 28.22 12.54
C TYR A 852 -12.50 27.63 13.96
N THR A 853 -12.53 28.46 15.01
CA THR A 853 -12.32 28.05 16.41
C THR A 853 -13.20 26.87 16.84
N VAL A 854 -14.49 26.92 16.49
CA VAL A 854 -15.45 25.87 16.83
C VAL A 854 -15.14 24.58 16.06
N ALA A 855 -14.90 24.67 14.75
CA ALA A 855 -14.55 23.53 13.92
C ALA A 855 -13.22 22.89 14.35
N ASP A 856 -12.18 23.68 14.63
CA ASP A 856 -10.90 23.18 15.13
C ASP A 856 -11.06 22.43 16.45
N THR A 857 -11.93 22.94 17.35
CA THR A 857 -12.21 22.30 18.64
C THR A 857 -12.92 20.95 18.45
N MET A 858 -13.88 20.89 17.53
CA MET A 858 -14.55 19.65 17.16
C MET A 858 -13.62 18.65 16.47
N VAL A 859 -12.69 19.11 15.61
CA VAL A 859 -11.66 18.25 14.99
C VAL A 859 -10.79 17.62 16.07
N LYS A 860 -10.36 18.41 17.07
CA LYS A 860 -9.58 17.89 18.21
C LYS A 860 -10.36 16.86 19.02
N PHE A 861 -11.65 17.11 19.27
CA PHE A 861 -12.51 16.13 19.95
C PHE A 861 -12.59 14.81 19.16
N ALA A 862 -12.81 14.90 17.84
CA ALA A 862 -12.88 13.74 16.97
C ALA A 862 -11.56 12.96 16.94
N GLN A 863 -10.43 13.64 16.75
CA GLN A 863 -9.08 13.04 16.78
C GLN A 863 -8.79 12.32 18.11
N LYS A 864 -9.09 12.98 19.24
CA LYS A 864 -8.91 12.40 20.59
C LYS A 864 -9.68 11.09 20.79
N ASN A 865 -10.83 10.92 20.12
CA ASN A 865 -11.70 9.76 20.27
C ASN A 865 -11.60 8.75 19.11
N GLY A 866 -10.64 8.95 18.19
CA GLY A 866 -10.46 8.10 17.01
C GLY A 866 -11.63 8.15 16.03
N ILE A 867 -12.25 9.32 15.88
CA ILE A 867 -13.40 9.57 15.01
C ILE A 867 -12.90 10.24 13.72
N SER A 868 -13.13 9.61 12.58
CA SER A 868 -12.78 10.15 11.26
C SER A 868 -13.83 11.15 10.76
N ILE A 869 -13.39 12.19 10.06
CA ILE A 869 -14.23 13.34 9.69
C ILE A 869 -14.35 13.45 8.17
N ARG A 870 -15.58 13.57 7.66
CA ARG A 870 -15.88 14.08 6.32
C ARG A 870 -16.11 15.58 6.41
N GLY A 871 -15.37 16.36 5.63
CA GLY A 871 -15.48 17.80 5.57
C GLY A 871 -16.70 18.23 4.76
N HIS A 872 -17.60 18.98 5.39
CA HIS A 872 -18.85 19.43 4.78
C HIS A 872 -19.10 20.91 5.13
N ASN A 873 -19.05 21.84 4.18
CA ASN A 873 -18.63 21.70 2.78
C ASN A 873 -17.70 22.86 2.39
N ILE A 874 -17.00 22.72 1.26
CA ILE A 874 -16.10 23.78 0.77
C ILE A 874 -16.93 24.93 0.19
N LEU A 875 -17.73 24.61 -0.84
CA LEU A 875 -18.66 25.50 -1.52
C LEU A 875 -20.03 24.83 -1.63
N TRP A 876 -21.10 25.59 -1.42
CA TRP A 876 -22.48 25.16 -1.60
C TRP A 876 -23.08 25.96 -2.75
N ASP A 877 -23.74 25.36 -3.73
CA ASP A 877 -24.26 26.11 -4.88
C ASP A 877 -25.60 26.82 -4.63
N ASP A 878 -26.33 26.52 -3.54
CA ASP A 878 -27.57 27.24 -3.22
C ASP A 878 -27.26 28.71 -2.84
N PRO A 879 -27.80 29.71 -3.59
CA PRO A 879 -27.65 31.12 -3.27
C PRO A 879 -28.10 31.50 -1.85
N LYS A 880 -29.08 30.78 -1.28
CA LYS A 880 -29.63 31.01 0.06
C LYS A 880 -28.58 30.85 1.14
N TYR A 881 -27.68 29.88 0.97
CA TYR A 881 -26.66 29.52 1.96
C TYR A 881 -25.30 30.18 1.70
N GLN A 882 -25.21 31.12 0.75
CA GLN A 882 -24.03 31.97 0.63
C GLN A 882 -23.97 33.00 1.78
N PRO A 883 -22.76 33.35 2.27
CA PRO A 883 -22.60 34.53 3.11
C PRO A 883 -23.20 35.77 2.41
N GLU A 884 -23.84 36.67 3.18
CA GLU A 884 -24.56 37.80 2.59
C GLU A 884 -23.67 38.68 1.70
N TRP A 885 -22.41 38.86 2.09
CA TRP A 885 -21.42 39.62 1.33
C TRP A 885 -21.01 38.96 0.01
N VAL A 886 -21.22 37.64 -0.16
CA VAL A 886 -20.88 36.88 -1.37
C VAL A 886 -21.97 37.00 -2.45
N LYS A 887 -23.24 37.14 -2.04
CA LYS A 887 -24.41 37.09 -2.95
C LYS A 887 -24.35 38.13 -4.07
N ASN A 888 -23.82 39.33 -3.78
CA ASN A 888 -23.82 40.48 -4.69
C ASN A 888 -22.44 40.82 -5.28
N LEU A 889 -21.45 39.94 -5.12
CA LEU A 889 -20.13 40.14 -5.72
C LEU A 889 -20.20 40.10 -7.25
N THR A 890 -19.37 40.94 -7.89
CA THR A 890 -19.10 40.81 -9.33
C THR A 890 -18.38 39.49 -9.63
N SER A 891 -18.40 39.02 -10.88
CA SER A 891 -17.76 37.75 -11.26
C SER A 891 -16.27 37.68 -10.89
N ASP A 892 -15.53 38.80 -10.96
CA ASP A 892 -14.10 38.82 -10.61
C ASP A 892 -13.87 38.78 -9.11
N GLU A 893 -14.69 39.49 -8.33
CA GLU A 893 -14.64 39.44 -6.87
C GLU A 893 -15.07 38.08 -6.33
N LEU A 894 -16.14 37.50 -6.89
CA LEU A 894 -16.60 36.17 -6.53
C LEU A 894 -15.56 35.11 -6.85
N ARG A 895 -14.88 35.19 -8.00
CA ARG A 895 -13.80 34.26 -8.37
C ARG A 895 -12.68 34.27 -7.34
N LYS A 896 -12.28 35.47 -6.89
CA LYS A 896 -11.24 35.64 -5.86
C LYS A 896 -11.71 35.12 -4.50
N ALA A 897 -12.93 35.45 -4.09
CA ALA A 897 -13.51 35.00 -2.83
C ALA A 897 -13.63 33.47 -2.76
N ALA A 898 -14.19 32.83 -3.80
CA ALA A 898 -14.35 31.38 -3.83
C ALA A 898 -12.99 30.66 -3.93
N ALA A 899 -12.02 31.18 -4.69
CA ALA A 899 -10.66 30.63 -4.69
C ALA A 899 -10.00 30.72 -3.32
N LYS A 900 -10.10 31.89 -2.65
CA LYS A 900 -9.59 32.08 -1.29
C LYS A 900 -10.26 31.12 -0.30
N ARG A 901 -11.57 30.90 -0.42
CA ARG A 901 -12.32 29.97 0.42
C ARG A 901 -11.79 28.55 0.28
N VAL A 902 -11.64 28.04 -0.95
CA VAL A 902 -11.07 26.72 -1.22
C VAL A 902 -9.67 26.62 -0.63
N ASP A 903 -8.81 27.61 -0.89
CA ASP A 903 -7.44 27.64 -0.40
C ASP A 903 -7.36 27.64 1.13
N SER A 904 -8.18 28.45 1.80
CA SER A 904 -8.20 28.57 3.26
C SER A 904 -8.67 27.28 3.93
N VAL A 905 -9.88 26.81 3.59
CA VAL A 905 -10.51 25.71 4.32
C VAL A 905 -9.83 24.37 4.04
N VAL A 906 -9.43 24.11 2.79
CA VAL A 906 -8.78 22.83 2.43
C VAL A 906 -7.38 22.76 3.01
N SER A 907 -6.56 23.81 2.85
CA SER A 907 -5.20 23.82 3.40
C SER A 907 -5.20 23.69 4.93
N ARG A 908 -6.21 24.26 5.61
CA ARG A 908 -6.32 24.18 7.07
C ARG A 908 -6.51 22.75 7.57
N TYR A 909 -7.32 21.95 6.88
CA TYR A 909 -7.67 20.59 7.30
C TYR A 909 -7.01 19.49 6.48
N ALA A 910 -6.05 19.84 5.62
CA ALA A 910 -5.32 18.89 4.79
C ALA A 910 -4.70 17.77 5.64
N GLY A 911 -4.98 16.52 5.28
CA GLY A 911 -4.51 15.32 6.01
C GLY A 911 -5.23 15.04 7.33
N GLN A 912 -6.23 15.82 7.74
CA GLN A 912 -7.03 15.58 8.95
C GLN A 912 -8.42 14.99 8.66
N LEU A 913 -8.86 15.02 7.40
CA LEU A 913 -10.18 14.58 6.96
C LEU A 913 -10.04 13.36 6.03
N ILE A 914 -11.08 12.54 5.93
CA ILE A 914 -11.10 11.37 5.04
C ILE A 914 -11.78 11.66 3.69
N ALA A 915 -12.60 12.70 3.64
CA ALA A 915 -13.35 13.11 2.45
C ALA A 915 -13.70 14.61 2.53
N TRP A 916 -13.92 15.24 1.37
CA TRP A 916 -14.44 16.59 1.25
C TRP A 916 -15.64 16.64 0.33
N ASP A 917 -16.71 17.32 0.75
CA ASP A 917 -17.76 17.80 -0.15
C ASP A 917 -17.29 19.09 -0.77
N VAL A 918 -16.79 18.98 -2.00
CA VAL A 918 -16.19 20.12 -2.69
C VAL A 918 -17.27 21.09 -3.12
N ILE A 919 -18.28 20.58 -3.81
CA ILE A 919 -19.46 21.34 -4.22
C ILE A 919 -20.70 20.59 -3.74
N ASN A 920 -21.56 21.29 -3.01
CA ASN A 920 -22.86 20.79 -2.56
C ASN A 920 -23.97 21.30 -3.48
N GLU A 921 -24.87 20.42 -3.86
CA GLU A 921 -26.15 20.72 -4.53
C GLU A 921 -26.03 21.38 -5.92
N ASN A 922 -25.06 20.91 -6.71
CA ASN A 922 -24.73 21.52 -8.00
C ASN A 922 -25.64 21.08 -9.16
N LEU A 923 -26.59 20.18 -8.92
CA LEU A 923 -27.62 19.81 -9.89
C LEU A 923 -28.87 20.68 -9.75
N HIS A 924 -29.30 20.96 -8.51
CA HIS A 924 -30.42 21.85 -8.25
C HIS A 924 -30.03 23.33 -8.39
N PHE A 925 -28.77 23.67 -8.12
CA PHE A 925 -28.29 25.04 -8.14
C PHE A 925 -26.98 25.22 -8.92
N SER A 926 -26.76 26.44 -9.42
CA SER A 926 -25.66 26.80 -10.31
C SER A 926 -25.00 28.14 -9.97
N PHE A 927 -25.08 28.61 -8.71
CA PHE A 927 -24.61 29.94 -8.30
C PHE A 927 -23.19 30.28 -8.79
N PHE A 928 -22.24 29.35 -8.65
CA PHE A 928 -20.87 29.58 -9.11
C PHE A 928 -20.73 29.48 -10.62
N GLU A 929 -21.35 28.49 -11.26
CA GLU A 929 -21.22 28.29 -12.71
C GLU A 929 -21.91 29.39 -13.54
N ASP A 930 -23.04 29.92 -13.07
CA ASP A 930 -23.75 31.02 -13.72
C ASP A 930 -22.92 32.31 -13.73
N LYS A 931 -22.22 32.58 -12.62
CA LYS A 931 -21.44 33.82 -12.45
C LYS A 931 -20.00 33.72 -12.94
N LEU A 932 -19.39 32.53 -12.85
CA LEU A 932 -17.96 32.31 -13.11
C LEU A 932 -17.70 31.48 -14.39
N GLY A 933 -18.76 30.94 -14.99
CA GLY A 933 -18.75 30.10 -16.18
C GLY A 933 -18.85 28.61 -15.85
N LYS A 934 -19.37 27.83 -16.81
CA LYS A 934 -19.68 26.39 -16.73
C LYS A 934 -18.59 25.43 -16.23
N ASN A 935 -17.34 25.88 -16.08
CA ASN A 935 -16.23 25.07 -15.60
C ASN A 935 -15.80 25.45 -14.16
N ALA A 936 -16.57 26.30 -13.46
CA ALA A 936 -16.23 26.77 -12.12
C ALA A 936 -16.06 25.60 -11.13
N SER A 937 -17.06 24.73 -11.03
CA SER A 937 -17.01 23.53 -10.18
C SER A 937 -15.83 22.63 -10.55
N SER A 938 -15.54 22.46 -11.84
CA SER A 938 -14.39 21.68 -12.30
C SER A 938 -13.05 22.22 -11.80
N ARG A 939 -12.88 23.55 -11.79
CA ARG A 939 -11.67 24.22 -11.29
C ARG A 939 -11.51 24.10 -9.78
N TYR A 940 -12.62 24.13 -9.03
CA TYR A 940 -12.56 23.99 -7.58
C TYR A 940 -12.28 22.56 -7.13
N PHE A 941 -12.80 21.56 -7.85
CA PHE A 941 -12.36 20.16 -7.69
C PHE A 941 -10.86 20.01 -7.90
N LYS A 942 -10.34 20.59 -8.99
CA LYS A 942 -8.90 20.60 -9.27
C LYS A 942 -8.11 21.18 -8.09
N ARG A 943 -8.50 22.37 -7.66
CA ARG A 943 -7.78 23.12 -6.64
C ARG A 943 -7.85 22.45 -5.28
N ALA A 944 -9.01 21.93 -4.87
CA ALA A 944 -9.15 21.19 -3.62
C ALA A 944 -8.25 19.95 -3.60
N TYR A 945 -8.19 19.19 -4.71
CA TYR A 945 -7.30 18.02 -4.83
C TYR A 945 -5.81 18.39 -4.85
N GLU A 946 -5.43 19.50 -5.46
CA GLU A 946 -4.04 20.00 -5.42
C GLU A 946 -3.60 20.36 -3.98
N LEU A 947 -4.52 20.85 -3.14
CA LEU A 947 -4.23 21.23 -1.76
C LEU A 947 -4.23 20.03 -0.81
N ASP A 948 -5.05 19.02 -1.06
CA ASP A 948 -5.09 17.78 -0.27
C ASP A 948 -5.31 16.53 -1.15
N PRO A 949 -4.25 15.99 -1.78
CA PRO A 949 -4.36 14.89 -2.73
C PRO A 949 -4.62 13.52 -2.08
N LYS A 950 -4.62 13.44 -0.74
CA LYS A 950 -4.91 12.20 0.00
C LYS A 950 -6.40 12.04 0.31
N THR A 951 -7.17 13.11 0.20
CA THR A 951 -8.59 13.15 0.56
C THR A 951 -9.48 12.87 -0.66
N THR A 952 -10.57 12.13 -0.47
CA THR A 952 -11.52 11.86 -1.57
C THR A 952 -12.46 13.05 -1.77
N MET A 953 -12.61 13.50 -3.02
CA MET A 953 -13.39 14.68 -3.42
C MET A 953 -14.80 14.27 -3.89
N PHE A 954 -15.83 14.75 -3.20
CA PHE A 954 -17.22 14.43 -3.48
C PHE A 954 -17.94 15.62 -4.12
N LEU A 955 -18.75 15.30 -5.13
CA LEU A 955 -19.95 16.08 -5.44
C LEU A 955 -21.03 15.51 -4.52
N ASN A 956 -21.79 16.36 -3.83
CA ASN A 956 -22.82 15.92 -2.87
C ASN A 956 -24.16 16.51 -3.29
N GLU A 957 -25.22 15.69 -3.34
CA GLU A 957 -26.53 16.08 -3.87
C GLU A 957 -27.68 15.40 -3.12
N PHE A 958 -28.80 16.12 -2.98
CA PHE A 958 -30.05 15.59 -2.41
C PHE A 958 -31.01 15.08 -3.49
N ASN A 959 -32.12 14.47 -3.07
CA ASN A 959 -33.22 13.96 -3.91
C ASN A 959 -32.84 12.96 -5.01
N THR A 960 -31.59 12.49 -5.05
CA THR A 960 -31.10 11.58 -6.08
C THR A 960 -31.65 10.16 -5.90
N ILE A 961 -31.84 9.71 -4.65
CA ILE A 961 -32.31 8.36 -4.27
C ILE A 961 -33.69 8.35 -3.60
N GLU A 962 -34.18 9.51 -3.20
CA GLU A 962 -35.34 9.71 -2.35
C GLU A 962 -36.63 9.76 -3.16
N TYR A 963 -36.63 10.55 -4.25
CA TYR A 963 -37.80 10.80 -5.08
C TYR A 963 -37.49 10.60 -6.56
N SER A 964 -38.42 9.98 -7.27
CA SER A 964 -38.29 9.72 -8.70
C SER A 964 -38.88 10.81 -9.58
N ASN A 965 -39.69 11.72 -9.01
CA ASN A 965 -40.36 12.80 -9.72
C ASN A 965 -39.62 14.14 -9.65
N ASP A 966 -38.45 14.19 -9.01
CA ASP A 966 -37.59 15.37 -9.12
C ASP A 966 -37.07 15.47 -10.56
N GLU A 967 -37.32 16.62 -11.20
CA GLU A 967 -36.97 16.86 -12.60
C GLU A 967 -35.55 17.43 -12.74
N ASP A 968 -35.02 18.06 -11.69
CA ASP A 968 -33.70 18.69 -11.69
C ASP A 968 -32.60 17.64 -11.49
N VAL A 969 -32.88 16.61 -10.67
CA VAL A 969 -31.93 15.54 -10.35
C VAL A 969 -32.41 14.15 -10.77
N ASP A 970 -31.52 13.43 -11.43
CA ASP A 970 -31.64 11.99 -11.69
C ASP A 970 -30.22 11.41 -11.82
N PRO A 971 -30.02 10.07 -11.73
CA PRO A 971 -28.68 9.49 -11.83
C PRO A 971 -27.95 9.80 -13.15
N ILE A 972 -28.67 10.04 -14.25
CA ILE A 972 -28.10 10.43 -15.56
C ILE A 972 -27.60 11.87 -15.51
N SER A 973 -28.40 12.82 -15.00
CA SER A 973 -28.00 14.20 -14.74
C SER A 973 -26.74 14.23 -13.86
N TYR A 974 -26.73 13.44 -12.79
CA TYR A 974 -25.61 13.37 -11.86
C TYR A 974 -24.33 12.92 -12.56
N MET A 975 -24.38 11.78 -13.26
CA MET A 975 -23.22 11.25 -13.99
C MET A 975 -22.73 12.23 -15.07
N LYS A 976 -23.64 12.96 -15.73
CA LYS A 976 -23.28 13.98 -16.71
C LYS A 976 -22.52 15.13 -16.04
N LYS A 977 -23.02 15.65 -14.92
CA LYS A 977 -22.39 16.74 -14.17
C LYS A 977 -21.03 16.35 -13.62
N LEU A 978 -20.95 15.23 -12.90
CA LEU A 978 -19.70 14.70 -12.37
C LEU A 978 -18.72 14.36 -13.49
N GLY A 979 -19.22 13.82 -14.60
CA GLY A 979 -18.42 13.54 -15.78
C GLY A 979 -17.80 14.79 -16.40
N ALA A 980 -18.55 15.88 -16.49
CA ALA A 980 -18.02 17.17 -16.94
C ALA A 980 -16.89 17.65 -16.01
N ILE A 981 -17.10 17.59 -14.69
CA ILE A 981 -16.10 17.93 -13.68
C ILE A 981 -14.81 17.11 -13.83
N LEU A 982 -14.92 15.78 -13.91
CA LEU A 982 -13.75 14.89 -13.96
C LEU A 982 -13.06 14.87 -15.33
N SER A 983 -13.77 15.24 -16.40
CA SER A 983 -13.19 15.36 -17.75
C SER A 983 -12.33 16.61 -17.94
N TYR A 984 -12.46 17.60 -17.04
CA TYR A 984 -11.76 18.87 -17.13
C TYR A 984 -10.22 18.69 -17.11
N PRO A 985 -9.46 19.45 -17.92
CA PRO A 985 -8.01 19.34 -17.93
C PRO A 985 -7.36 19.58 -16.55
N GLY A 986 -6.63 18.57 -16.06
CA GLY A 986 -6.00 18.57 -14.75
C GLY A 986 -6.78 17.79 -13.68
N ASN A 987 -7.99 17.32 -13.97
CA ASN A 987 -8.77 16.48 -13.04
C ASN A 987 -8.56 14.97 -13.27
N GLN A 988 -7.69 14.60 -14.23
CA GLN A 988 -7.36 13.20 -14.49
C GLN A 988 -6.63 12.60 -13.29
N GLY A 989 -7.23 11.59 -12.66
CA GLY A 989 -6.64 10.90 -11.50
C GLY A 989 -7.02 11.49 -10.14
N ILE A 990 -7.94 12.47 -10.07
CA ILE A 990 -8.52 12.89 -8.78
C ILE A 990 -9.20 11.69 -8.11
N LEU A 991 -8.92 11.50 -6.83
CA LEU A 991 -9.69 10.60 -5.97
C LEU A 991 -11.08 11.19 -5.78
N ALA A 992 -12.08 10.67 -6.52
CA ALA A 992 -13.43 11.20 -6.54
C ALA A 992 -14.46 10.23 -5.97
N GLY A 993 -15.56 10.76 -5.44
CA GLY A 993 -16.70 10.00 -4.95
C GLY A 993 -18.05 10.66 -5.28
N ILE A 994 -19.13 9.91 -5.06
CA ILE A 994 -20.52 10.35 -5.26
C ILE A 994 -21.18 10.43 -3.88
N GLY A 995 -21.66 11.62 -3.51
CA GLY A 995 -22.33 11.89 -2.24
C GLY A 995 -23.84 12.03 -2.47
N LEU A 996 -24.61 11.23 -1.75
CA LEU A 996 -26.07 11.18 -1.83
C LEU A 996 -26.63 11.51 -0.46
N GLU A 997 -27.19 12.71 -0.29
CA GLU A 997 -27.57 13.24 1.03
C GLU A 997 -28.54 12.29 1.74
N GLY A 998 -29.65 11.91 1.10
CA GLY A 998 -30.58 10.93 1.65
C GLY A 998 -31.59 11.54 2.61
N HIS A 999 -32.21 12.67 2.22
CA HIS A 999 -33.21 13.38 3.01
C HIS A 999 -34.63 12.86 2.70
N PHE A 1000 -35.04 11.78 3.37
CA PHE A 1000 -36.32 11.12 3.10
C PHE A 1000 -37.49 11.83 3.80
N GLY A 1001 -38.52 12.17 3.03
CA GLY A 1001 -39.72 12.84 3.51
C GLY A 1001 -40.78 11.89 4.04
N VAL A 1002 -42.02 12.37 4.04
CA VAL A 1002 -43.17 11.64 4.58
C VAL A 1002 -43.60 10.52 3.64
N GLY A 1003 -43.87 9.35 4.20
CA GLY A 1003 -44.36 8.18 3.49
C GLY A 1003 -43.30 7.10 3.28
N GLN A 1004 -43.78 5.93 2.87
CA GLN A 1004 -42.97 4.74 2.69
C GLN A 1004 -41.85 4.97 1.64
N PRO A 1005 -40.57 4.71 1.98
CA PRO A 1005 -39.47 4.86 1.03
C PRO A 1005 -39.57 3.85 -0.11
N ASN A 1006 -39.29 4.30 -1.33
CA ASN A 1006 -39.25 3.44 -2.52
C ASN A 1006 -37.87 2.77 -2.65
N LEU A 1007 -37.66 1.66 -1.93
CA LEU A 1007 -36.38 0.94 -1.92
C LEU A 1007 -35.98 0.40 -3.30
N ALA A 1008 -36.95 0.05 -4.16
CA ALA A 1008 -36.66 -0.40 -5.52
C ALA A 1008 -36.12 0.72 -6.41
N TYR A 1009 -36.66 1.93 -6.27
CA TYR A 1009 -36.10 3.12 -6.91
C TYR A 1009 -34.70 3.44 -6.38
N MET A 1010 -34.52 3.51 -5.06
CA MET A 1010 -33.20 3.72 -4.43
C MET A 1010 -32.17 2.69 -4.94
N ARG A 1011 -32.50 1.39 -4.95
CA ARG A 1011 -31.64 0.34 -5.52
C ARG A 1011 -31.24 0.64 -6.96
N SER A 1012 -32.21 1.04 -7.79
CA SER A 1012 -31.97 1.30 -9.21
C SER A 1012 -31.01 2.46 -9.43
N VAL A 1013 -31.14 3.54 -8.65
CA VAL A 1013 -30.25 4.70 -8.70
C VAL A 1013 -28.84 4.30 -8.26
N LEU A 1014 -28.71 3.58 -7.15
CA LEU A 1014 -27.42 3.07 -6.67
C LEU A 1014 -26.74 2.14 -7.69
N ASP A 1015 -27.52 1.25 -8.33
CA ASP A 1015 -27.02 0.38 -9.39
C ASP A 1015 -26.52 1.18 -10.59
N ILE A 1016 -27.26 2.21 -11.02
CA ILE A 1016 -26.86 3.08 -12.14
C ILE A 1016 -25.60 3.86 -11.79
N LEU A 1017 -25.55 4.52 -10.64
CA LEU A 1017 -24.39 5.32 -10.21
C LEU A 1017 -23.15 4.45 -9.98
N SER A 1018 -23.32 3.20 -9.52
CA SER A 1018 -22.21 2.24 -9.38
C SER A 1018 -21.48 1.95 -10.69
N SER A 1019 -22.14 2.16 -11.84
CA SER A 1019 -21.53 1.96 -13.16
C SER A 1019 -20.39 2.93 -13.45
N THR A 1020 -20.28 4.02 -12.69
CA THR A 1020 -19.15 4.96 -12.74
C THR A 1020 -17.85 4.35 -12.21
N GLY A 1021 -17.95 3.34 -11.35
CA GLY A 1021 -16.81 2.75 -10.63
C GLY A 1021 -16.31 3.60 -9.45
N LEU A 1022 -16.95 4.73 -9.16
CA LEU A 1022 -16.62 5.60 -8.02
C LEU A 1022 -17.31 5.10 -6.74
N PRO A 1023 -16.71 5.31 -5.55
CA PRO A 1023 -17.37 5.00 -4.28
C PRO A 1023 -18.60 5.89 -4.07
N LEU A 1024 -19.73 5.28 -3.71
CA LEU A 1024 -20.94 5.99 -3.31
C LEU A 1024 -20.96 6.14 -1.78
N TRP A 1025 -21.37 7.30 -1.29
CA TRP A 1025 -21.65 7.51 0.14
C TRP A 1025 -23.09 7.98 0.29
N LEU A 1026 -23.78 7.46 1.30
CA LEU A 1026 -24.98 8.11 1.82
C LEU A 1026 -24.53 9.08 2.91
N THR A 1027 -24.83 10.35 2.75
CA THR A 1027 -23.95 11.37 3.33
C THR A 1027 -24.60 12.15 4.45
N GLU A 1028 -25.92 12.22 4.48
CA GLU A 1028 -26.72 13.02 5.40
C GLU A 1028 -28.07 12.35 5.70
N VAL A 1029 -28.09 11.01 5.82
CA VAL A 1029 -29.36 10.25 5.86
C VAL A 1029 -30.22 10.67 7.04
N ASP A 1030 -31.43 11.12 6.75
CA ASP A 1030 -32.48 11.31 7.74
C ASP A 1030 -33.87 10.99 7.15
N VAL A 1031 -34.82 10.81 8.05
CA VAL A 1031 -36.24 10.58 7.75
C VAL A 1031 -37.05 11.61 8.53
N VAL A 1032 -38.02 12.25 7.90
CA VAL A 1032 -38.93 13.19 8.57
C VAL A 1032 -39.74 12.49 9.68
N LYS A 1033 -40.14 13.23 10.71
CA LYS A 1033 -40.92 12.68 11.83
C LYS A 1033 -42.31 12.24 11.39
N GLU A 1034 -42.57 10.95 11.55
CA GLU A 1034 -43.87 10.31 11.33
C GLU A 1034 -43.97 8.99 12.13
N PRO A 1035 -45.15 8.36 12.23
CA PRO A 1035 -45.32 7.14 13.03
C PRO A 1035 -44.35 6.00 12.70
N ASN A 1036 -43.99 5.83 11.42
CA ASN A 1036 -43.13 4.74 10.94
C ASN A 1036 -41.66 5.15 10.73
N GLN A 1037 -41.24 6.33 11.23
CA GLN A 1037 -39.90 6.89 10.99
C GLN A 1037 -38.77 5.88 11.25
N ALA A 1038 -38.82 5.17 12.39
CA ALA A 1038 -37.77 4.23 12.77
C ALA A 1038 -37.69 3.03 11.81
N GLU A 1039 -38.84 2.52 11.35
CA GLU A 1039 -38.90 1.42 10.39
C GLU A 1039 -38.32 1.85 9.04
N TYR A 1040 -38.70 3.04 8.56
CA TYR A 1040 -38.19 3.56 7.30
C TYR A 1040 -36.69 3.82 7.36
N LEU A 1041 -36.20 4.36 8.49
CA LEU A 1041 -34.76 4.53 8.72
C LEU A 1041 -34.03 3.19 8.65
N GLU A 1042 -34.55 2.12 9.28
CA GLU A 1042 -33.94 0.78 9.17
C GLU A 1042 -33.88 0.31 7.71
N GLN A 1043 -34.98 0.45 6.97
CA GLN A 1043 -35.08 0.03 5.58
C GLN A 1043 -34.07 0.75 4.67
N ILE A 1044 -33.93 2.07 4.82
CA ILE A 1044 -33.00 2.91 4.05
C ILE A 1044 -31.55 2.58 4.38
N LEU A 1045 -31.20 2.47 5.68
CA LEU A 1045 -29.84 2.17 6.10
C LEU A 1045 -29.39 0.78 5.63
N ARG A 1046 -30.27 -0.23 5.70
CA ARG A 1046 -29.99 -1.58 5.15
C ARG A 1046 -29.82 -1.55 3.63
N GLU A 1047 -30.65 -0.79 2.93
CA GLU A 1047 -30.59 -0.67 1.48
C GLU A 1047 -29.24 -0.10 1.02
N GLY A 1048 -28.76 0.95 1.69
CA GLY A 1048 -27.41 1.48 1.49
C GLY A 1048 -26.31 0.50 1.90
N TYR A 1049 -26.40 -0.08 3.11
CA TYR A 1049 -25.35 -0.92 3.67
C TYR A 1049 -25.14 -2.21 2.86
N CYS A 1050 -26.19 -2.82 2.32
CA CYS A 1050 -26.06 -4.04 1.51
C CYS A 1050 -25.55 -3.79 0.08
N HIS A 1051 -25.49 -2.54 -0.39
CA HIS A 1051 -25.10 -2.23 -1.76
C HIS A 1051 -23.57 -2.17 -1.91
N HIS A 1052 -23.00 -3.04 -2.77
CA HIS A 1052 -21.55 -3.19 -2.94
C HIS A 1052 -20.76 -1.90 -3.24
N ALA A 1053 -21.37 -0.96 -3.98
CA ALA A 1053 -20.74 0.32 -4.35
C ALA A 1053 -20.87 1.40 -3.27
N VAL A 1054 -21.76 1.22 -2.29
CA VAL A 1054 -21.84 2.12 -1.14
C VAL A 1054 -20.68 1.79 -0.21
N LYS A 1055 -19.84 2.78 0.08
CA LYS A 1055 -18.61 2.65 0.86
C LYS A 1055 -18.65 3.48 2.14
N GLY A 1056 -19.77 4.13 2.47
CA GLY A 1056 -19.99 4.80 3.74
C GLY A 1056 -21.41 5.32 3.89
N ILE A 1057 -21.87 5.43 5.13
CA ILE A 1057 -23.15 6.03 5.53
C ILE A 1057 -22.91 6.97 6.71
N ILE A 1058 -23.32 8.23 6.56
CA ILE A 1058 -23.40 9.22 7.63
C ILE A 1058 -24.87 9.64 7.75
N MET A 1059 -25.42 9.55 8.95
CA MET A 1059 -26.78 9.99 9.24
C MET A 1059 -26.78 11.47 9.63
N PHE A 1060 -27.73 12.27 9.14
CA PHE A 1060 -27.97 13.62 9.64
C PHE A 1060 -28.90 13.61 10.86
N ALA A 1061 -28.50 12.86 11.86
CA ALA A 1061 -29.24 12.63 13.09
C ALA A 1061 -28.37 12.91 14.34
N GLY A 1062 -28.99 12.94 15.51
CA GLY A 1062 -28.28 13.13 16.77
C GLY A 1062 -29.22 13.34 17.96
N PRO A 1063 -28.72 13.87 19.10
CA PRO A 1063 -29.55 14.11 20.27
C PRO A 1063 -30.50 15.29 20.07
N ALA A 1064 -31.66 15.26 20.73
CA ALA A 1064 -32.65 16.34 20.68
C ALA A 1064 -32.07 17.68 21.14
N THR A 1065 -31.17 17.65 22.13
CA THR A 1065 -30.46 18.82 22.65
C THR A 1065 -29.57 19.50 21.62
N ALA A 1066 -29.18 18.78 20.56
CA ALA A 1066 -28.38 19.30 19.46
C ALA A 1066 -29.23 19.81 18.28
N GLY A 1067 -30.56 19.85 18.37
CA GLY A 1067 -31.41 20.48 17.35
C GLY A 1067 -31.55 19.68 16.05
N PHE A 1068 -31.33 18.36 16.09
CA PHE A 1068 -31.65 17.47 14.98
C PHE A 1068 -33.17 17.28 14.88
N ASN A 1069 -33.79 18.05 13.99
CA ASN A 1069 -35.25 18.18 13.93
C ASN A 1069 -35.95 17.07 13.13
N ALA A 1070 -35.33 16.55 12.07
CA ALA A 1070 -35.86 15.46 11.26
C ALA A 1070 -35.74 14.12 12.01
N THR A 1071 -34.53 13.59 12.14
CA THR A 1071 -34.27 12.35 12.88
C THR A 1071 -33.52 12.62 14.18
N THR A 1072 -34.16 12.28 15.30
CA THR A 1072 -33.57 12.37 16.64
C THR A 1072 -33.27 10.96 17.15
N LEU A 1073 -32.04 10.67 17.58
CA LEU A 1073 -31.65 9.35 18.08
C LEU A 1073 -31.83 9.21 19.60
N VAL A 1074 -31.68 10.32 20.34
CA VAL A 1074 -31.97 10.36 21.78
C VAL A 1074 -32.71 11.64 22.16
N ASP A 1075 -33.57 11.55 23.17
CA ASP A 1075 -34.30 12.69 23.71
C ASP A 1075 -33.40 13.66 24.50
N LYS A 1076 -34.01 14.66 25.14
CA LYS A 1076 -33.29 15.69 25.91
C LYS A 1076 -32.56 15.14 27.14
N ASP A 1077 -32.96 13.96 27.61
CA ASP A 1077 -32.39 13.27 28.77
C ASP A 1077 -31.44 12.14 28.33
N PHE A 1078 -31.03 12.14 27.04
CA PHE A 1078 -30.20 11.11 26.40
C PHE A 1078 -30.78 9.69 26.44
N LYS A 1079 -32.11 9.55 26.54
CA LYS A 1079 -32.79 8.26 26.37
C LYS A 1079 -33.03 7.99 24.90
N ASN A 1080 -32.87 6.74 24.47
CA ASN A 1080 -33.07 6.35 23.08
C ASN A 1080 -34.50 6.64 22.62
N THR A 1081 -34.61 7.17 21.40
CA THR A 1081 -35.85 7.16 20.64
C THR A 1081 -35.98 5.82 19.89
N PRO A 1082 -37.14 5.50 19.32
CA PRO A 1082 -37.27 4.32 18.45
C PRO A 1082 -36.26 4.30 17.29
N SER A 1083 -35.93 5.46 16.72
CA SER A 1083 -34.90 5.60 15.70
C SER A 1083 -33.49 5.33 16.25
N GLY A 1084 -33.21 5.76 17.49
CA GLY A 1084 -31.99 5.41 18.22
C GLY A 1084 -31.86 3.91 18.48
N ASP A 1085 -32.96 3.24 18.84
CA ASP A 1085 -32.99 1.79 19.05
C ASP A 1085 -32.67 1.02 17.77
N VAL A 1086 -33.19 1.49 16.63
CA VAL A 1086 -32.86 0.95 15.31
C VAL A 1086 -31.38 1.10 15.00
N VAL A 1087 -30.78 2.27 15.25
CA VAL A 1087 -29.37 2.52 14.98
C VAL A 1087 -28.48 1.64 15.88
N ASP A 1088 -28.77 1.56 17.18
CA ASP A 1088 -28.01 0.74 18.12
C ASP A 1088 -28.13 -0.76 17.75
N LYS A 1089 -29.32 -1.21 17.32
CA LYS A 1089 -29.54 -2.56 16.78
C LYS A 1089 -28.67 -2.82 15.54
N LEU A 1090 -28.62 -1.90 14.58
CA LEU A 1090 -27.81 -2.07 13.37
C LEU A 1090 -26.31 -2.03 13.64
N ILE A 1091 -25.83 -1.15 14.54
CA ILE A 1091 -24.41 -1.15 14.99
C ILE A 1091 -24.06 -2.50 15.60
N ASP A 1092 -24.97 -3.05 16.40
CA ASP A 1092 -24.78 -4.35 17.03
C ASP A 1092 -24.84 -5.50 16.00
N GLU A 1093 -25.73 -5.43 15.01
CA GLU A 1093 -25.87 -6.44 13.95
C GLU A 1093 -24.71 -6.44 12.95
N TRP A 1094 -24.21 -5.26 12.57
CA TRP A 1094 -23.17 -5.07 11.55
C TRP A 1094 -21.75 -5.11 12.10
N ARG A 1095 -21.54 -5.98 13.08
CA ARG A 1095 -20.24 -6.29 13.65
C ARG A 1095 -20.16 -7.77 13.98
N THR A 1096 -18.93 -8.28 13.97
CA THR A 1096 -18.68 -9.62 14.48
C THR A 1096 -18.83 -9.60 16.00
N LYS A 1097 -19.77 -10.39 16.52
CA LYS A 1097 -19.92 -10.58 17.96
C LYS A 1097 -18.66 -11.19 18.55
N PRO A 1098 -18.26 -10.81 19.78
CA PRO A 1098 -17.29 -11.57 20.54
C PRO A 1098 -17.69 -13.05 20.53
N THR A 1099 -16.88 -13.88 19.89
CA THR A 1099 -17.19 -15.29 19.66
C THR A 1099 -16.03 -16.12 20.16
N GLU A 1100 -16.36 -17.22 20.85
CA GLU A 1100 -15.40 -18.24 21.22
C GLU A 1100 -15.72 -19.52 20.46
N THR A 1101 -14.71 -20.11 19.84
CA THR A 1101 -14.81 -21.37 19.09
C THR A 1101 -13.66 -22.30 19.43
N LYS A 1102 -13.67 -23.52 18.91
CA LYS A 1102 -12.57 -24.48 19.05
C LYS A 1102 -12.00 -24.85 17.69
N ALA A 1103 -10.68 -25.01 17.63
CA ALA A 1103 -10.03 -25.65 16.50
C ALA A 1103 -10.41 -27.14 16.42
N ASP A 1104 -10.55 -27.67 15.21
CA ASP A 1104 -10.77 -29.09 14.95
C ASP A 1104 -9.50 -29.92 15.18
N GLY A 1105 -9.59 -31.24 14.98
CA GLY A 1105 -8.46 -32.17 15.16
C GLY A 1105 -7.27 -31.93 14.22
N GLU A 1106 -7.43 -31.14 13.17
CA GLU A 1106 -6.36 -30.68 12.28
C GLU A 1106 -5.86 -29.26 12.62
N GLY A 1107 -6.35 -28.70 13.72
CA GLY A 1107 -6.02 -27.36 14.21
C GLY A 1107 -6.71 -26.25 13.43
N TYR A 1108 -7.70 -26.54 12.60
CA TYR A 1108 -8.40 -25.51 11.83
C TYR A 1108 -9.65 -25.00 12.53
N PHE A 1109 -9.94 -23.73 12.34
CA PHE A 1109 -11.30 -23.22 12.52
C PHE A 1109 -11.63 -22.25 11.39
N GLU A 1110 -12.91 -22.13 11.07
CA GLU A 1110 -13.41 -21.31 9.99
C GLU A 1110 -14.62 -20.51 10.46
N MET A 1111 -14.70 -19.25 10.03
CA MET A 1111 -15.85 -18.41 10.34
C MET A 1111 -16.05 -17.29 9.32
N SER A 1112 -17.27 -16.77 9.26
CA SER A 1112 -17.59 -15.57 8.48
C SER A 1112 -17.46 -14.34 9.37
N LEU A 1113 -16.57 -13.43 8.99
CA LEU A 1113 -16.22 -12.24 9.76
C LEU A 1113 -16.56 -10.98 8.97
N PHE A 1114 -17.15 -9.99 9.62
CA PHE A 1114 -17.28 -8.66 9.03
C PHE A 1114 -15.91 -8.07 8.68
N LEU A 1115 -15.83 -7.26 7.62
CA LEU A 1115 -14.58 -6.58 7.27
C LEU A 1115 -14.17 -5.60 8.39
N GLY A 1116 -12.90 -5.59 8.77
CA GLY A 1116 -12.39 -4.74 9.84
C GLY A 1116 -11.16 -5.29 10.56
N ASP A 1117 -10.83 -4.65 11.69
CA ASP A 1117 -9.69 -5.00 12.55
C ASP A 1117 -10.16 -5.88 13.71
N TYR A 1118 -9.32 -6.84 14.11
CA TYR A 1118 -9.63 -7.89 15.08
C TYR A 1118 -8.47 -8.15 16.05
N ASN A 1119 -8.81 -8.47 17.29
CA ASN A 1119 -7.94 -9.19 18.21
C ASN A 1119 -8.41 -10.66 18.29
N ILE A 1120 -7.50 -11.59 18.05
CA ILE A 1120 -7.74 -13.04 18.07
C ILE A 1120 -6.91 -13.65 19.19
N THR A 1121 -7.57 -14.16 20.23
CA THR A 1121 -6.95 -14.81 21.38
C THR A 1121 -7.03 -16.32 21.23
N ILE A 1122 -5.90 -17.01 21.22
CA ILE A 1122 -5.80 -18.47 21.14
C ILE A 1122 -5.38 -18.99 22.50
N LYS A 1123 -6.13 -19.94 23.06
CA LYS A 1123 -5.89 -20.56 24.36
C LYS A 1123 -5.62 -22.05 24.19
N ASN A 1124 -4.45 -22.48 24.64
CA ASN A 1124 -3.97 -23.85 24.58
C ASN A 1124 -4.78 -24.74 25.54
N PRO A 1125 -5.33 -25.87 25.08
CA PRO A 1125 -6.22 -26.70 25.88
C PRO A 1125 -5.48 -27.53 26.94
N VAL A 1126 -4.17 -27.76 26.77
CA VAL A 1126 -3.34 -28.55 27.68
C VAL A 1126 -2.70 -27.67 28.73
N THR A 1127 -2.07 -26.56 28.32
CA THR A 1127 -1.33 -25.69 29.24
C THR A 1127 -2.17 -24.57 29.82
N ASN A 1128 -3.37 -24.33 29.28
CA ASN A 1128 -4.26 -23.23 29.65
C ASN A 1128 -3.68 -21.82 29.37
N CYS A 1129 -2.52 -21.72 28.71
CA CYS A 1129 -1.89 -20.47 28.29
C CYS A 1129 -2.64 -19.85 27.10
N SER A 1130 -2.64 -18.51 26.99
CA SER A 1130 -3.27 -17.79 25.88
C SER A 1130 -2.34 -16.78 25.20
N THR A 1131 -2.44 -16.65 23.87
CA THR A 1131 -1.76 -15.63 23.04
C THR A 1131 -2.81 -14.77 22.35
N THR A 1132 -2.57 -13.48 22.12
CA THR A 1132 -3.49 -12.60 21.36
C THR A 1132 -2.78 -11.94 20.19
N LEU A 1133 -3.41 -11.95 19.02
CA LEU A 1133 -2.89 -11.43 17.76
C LEU A 1133 -3.82 -10.35 17.19
N SER A 1134 -3.27 -9.31 16.60
CA SER A 1134 -4.02 -8.31 15.84
C SER A 1134 -4.07 -8.69 14.36
N TYR A 1135 -5.26 -8.69 13.76
CA TYR A 1135 -5.46 -9.08 12.35
C TYR A 1135 -6.46 -8.16 11.66
N ARG A 1136 -6.21 -7.82 10.39
CA ARG A 1136 -7.12 -6.99 9.58
C ARG A 1136 -7.70 -7.78 8.41
N ILE A 1137 -9.01 -7.74 8.28
CA ILE A 1137 -9.79 -8.38 7.22
C ILE A 1137 -10.29 -7.30 6.27
N ILE A 1138 -9.78 -7.30 5.04
CA ILE A 1138 -10.18 -6.37 3.96
C ILE A 1138 -10.87 -7.09 2.82
N GLU A 1139 -11.52 -6.32 1.94
CA GLU A 1139 -12.14 -6.81 0.71
C GLU A 1139 -11.06 -7.42 -0.19
N THR A 1140 -10.98 -8.75 -0.23
CA THR A 1140 -10.12 -9.47 -1.19
C THR A 1140 -10.78 -9.39 -2.58
N LEU A 1141 -10.01 -9.04 -3.61
CA LEU A 1141 -10.44 -9.02 -5.02
C LEU A 1141 -11.18 -10.31 -5.38
N ARG A 1142 -12.52 -10.26 -5.35
CA ARG A 1142 -13.37 -11.33 -5.88
C ARG A 1142 -13.28 -11.30 -7.39
N LEU A 1143 -12.50 -12.21 -7.95
CA LEU A 1143 -12.66 -12.68 -9.32
C LEU A 1143 -14.13 -13.10 -9.51
N LYS A 1144 -14.91 -12.30 -10.25
CA LYS A 1144 -16.25 -12.69 -10.69
C LYS A 1144 -16.11 -13.80 -11.74
N SER A 1145 -16.22 -15.06 -11.34
CA SER A 1145 -16.65 -16.13 -12.24
C SER A 1145 -18.19 -16.17 -12.25
N LEU A 1146 -18.76 -16.18 -13.45
CA LEU A 1146 -20.11 -16.65 -13.72
C LEU A 1146 -19.97 -17.69 -14.83
N SER A 1147 -19.85 -18.95 -14.44
CA SER A 1147 -20.42 -20.08 -15.18
C SER A 1147 -20.51 -21.27 -14.23
N SER A 1148 -21.69 -21.85 -14.20
CA SER A 1148 -22.05 -23.09 -13.53
C SER A 1148 -21.09 -24.24 -13.83
N SER A 1149 -21.01 -25.16 -12.84
CA SER A 1149 -20.40 -26.49 -12.82
C SER A 1149 -18.97 -26.63 -12.24
N ALA A 1150 -18.90 -27.51 -11.24
CA ALA A 1150 -17.76 -28.09 -10.53
C ALA A 1150 -16.88 -27.17 -9.66
N TRP A 1151 -16.94 -27.43 -8.34
CA TRP A 1151 -16.06 -26.90 -7.30
C TRP A 1151 -14.58 -27.24 -7.54
N PRO A 1152 -13.64 -26.31 -7.26
CA PRO A 1152 -12.32 -26.66 -6.76
C PRO A 1152 -12.09 -26.15 -5.33
N ALA A 1153 -11.35 -26.94 -4.56
CA ALA A 1153 -11.11 -26.85 -3.13
C ALA A 1153 -10.57 -25.49 -2.61
N PRO A 1154 -10.86 -25.13 -1.34
CA PRO A 1154 -10.30 -23.92 -0.72
C PRO A 1154 -8.79 -24.03 -0.50
N ARG A 1155 -8.06 -22.96 -0.87
CA ARG A 1155 -6.60 -22.83 -0.70
C ARG A 1155 -6.24 -22.73 0.79
N ASN A 1156 -5.33 -23.58 1.23
CA ASN A 1156 -4.80 -23.62 2.60
C ASN A 1156 -3.85 -22.44 2.87
N LEU A 1157 -4.12 -21.64 3.90
CA LEU A 1157 -3.10 -20.80 4.55
C LEU A 1157 -2.58 -21.50 5.81
N ILE A 1158 -1.26 -21.66 5.89
CA ILE A 1158 -0.54 -22.17 7.06
C ILE A 1158 0.17 -20.97 7.67
N MET A 1159 -0.26 -20.55 8.86
CA MET A 1159 0.48 -19.57 9.65
C MET A 1159 1.46 -20.33 10.56
N LYS A 1160 2.75 -19.98 10.47
CA LYS A 1160 3.79 -20.45 11.38
C LYS A 1160 4.19 -19.28 12.27
N GLU A 1161 3.69 -19.27 13.50
CA GLU A 1161 4.33 -18.58 14.62
C GLU A 1161 4.84 -19.66 15.57
N ALA A 1162 6.10 -19.50 15.99
CA ALA A 1162 6.80 -20.48 16.82
C ALA A 1162 6.35 -20.37 18.28
N PHE A 1163 5.80 -21.47 18.81
CA PHE A 1163 5.84 -21.86 20.22
C PHE A 1163 6.93 -22.89 20.49
#